data_AF-A0A8S3T660-F1
#
_entry.id   AF-A0A8S3T660-F1
#
_cell.length_a   1.000
_cell.length_b   1.000
_cell.length_c   1.000
_cell.angle_alpha   90.00
_cell.angle_beta   90.00
_cell.angle_gamma   90.00
#
_symmetry.space_group_name_H-M   'P 1'
#
loop_
_entity.id
_entity.type
_entity.pdbx_description
1 polymer ?
#
loop_
_entity_poly.entity_id
_entity_poly.type
_entity_poly.pdbx_seq_one_letter_code
_entity_poly.pdbx_strand_id
1 'polypeptide(L)'
;MPAVDAIQPNVISVLETVTPKNIRSIPLSSTHFDILCLHVLYNRTAFENILPNDTVYIGTLRDPFDYFISMMLYFPMMFDRFNISGPRAITDFLEDPEKHDASISIEKYALYSFTKNRMAIDYGFPLELLVNSRSRKKDIHKYLKQLDKELELVIIVEHFDESMILLKRILKWSTKDILYIRQNANTNTGNKEINIGENDRTRYRQLSEIDFMLYRHFYLKLWRQIKMELLFHEEVLYFKTVRKEVEDFCQNLNQNSTVLKFPSSEWSETFEITRGTCDSLMISEFDFVKKIKENQYPSLIRLAVLVVITTVALIYIEFRTIEKRELPIQLNVLQQEVRHIAFVKVHKAASTTIQNILFRFGTERNLTFVMPSVNAIYPHVISLLETVTPKNIRSIPLSATHFDILCLHVLYNRTAFENILPNDTVYIGTLRDPFDYFISMMLYFPMMFDQFNISGPRAITDFLEDPEKHDASISIEKYALYSFTKNRMAIDYGFPLELLVNSRSRRHDIQRYIEQLDKEFALVIIVEHFDESMILLKRILKWSTKDILYIRKNANRNTGNKEINIGENDRTRYSQLSEIDYMLYRHFYLKLWRQIKMELLFHEEVLYFKTVRKEVEDFCQNLNQSSTVLKIPSSEWSEHFEITRGTCDLLVISEFDFVKKIKEKQYPR
;
A
#
# COMPACT_ATOMS: atom_id res chain seq x y z
N MET A 1 25.97 35.02 -3.14
CA MET A 1 24.75 35.67 -3.69
C MET A 1 24.92 35.77 -5.20
N PRO A 2 24.33 34.82 -5.96
CA PRO A 2 23.47 35.23 -7.07
C PRO A 2 22.27 34.27 -7.38
N ALA A 3 21.87 33.37 -6.47
CA ALA A 3 20.80 32.39 -6.76
C ALA A 3 19.36 32.84 -6.44
N VAL A 4 19.17 34.04 -5.87
CA VAL A 4 17.83 34.49 -5.40
C VAL A 4 17.05 35.24 -6.49
N ASP A 5 17.75 35.88 -7.45
CA ASP A 5 17.10 36.70 -8.49
C ASP A 5 16.74 35.92 -9.78
N ALA A 6 16.97 34.60 -9.79
CA ALA A 6 16.68 33.73 -10.94
C ALA A 6 15.45 32.84 -10.72
N ILE A 7 14.50 33.25 -9.89
CA ILE A 7 13.17 32.63 -9.91
C ILE A 7 12.50 33.10 -11.19
N GLN A 8 12.45 32.23 -12.22
CA GLN A 8 11.75 32.55 -13.45
C GLN A 8 10.31 33.01 -13.13
N PRO A 9 9.79 34.06 -13.79
CA PRO A 9 8.43 34.57 -13.56
C PRO A 9 7.34 33.47 -13.62
N ASN A 10 7.59 32.41 -14.37
CA ASN A 10 6.66 31.30 -14.55
C ASN A 10 6.58 30.36 -13.33
N VAL A 11 7.59 30.34 -12.44
CA VAL A 11 7.59 29.56 -11.19
C VAL A 11 6.91 30.30 -10.04
N ILE A 12 6.82 31.64 -10.11
CA ILE A 12 6.19 32.49 -9.09
C ILE A 12 4.67 32.28 -9.03
N SER A 13 4.03 31.90 -10.15
CA SER A 13 2.57 31.67 -10.21
C SER A 13 2.06 30.48 -9.39
N VAL A 14 2.95 29.60 -8.90
CA VAL A 14 2.62 28.36 -8.16
C VAL A 14 2.71 28.57 -6.63
N LEU A 15 3.15 29.75 -6.18
CA LEU A 15 3.37 30.09 -4.76
C LEU A 15 2.37 31.12 -4.24
N GLU A 16 1.28 31.32 -4.96
CA GLU A 16 0.25 32.27 -4.58
C GLU A 16 -1.08 31.54 -4.41
N THR A 17 -1.88 32.03 -3.47
CA THR A 17 -3.29 31.65 -3.43
C THR A 17 -4.05 32.34 -4.56
N VAL A 18 -5.31 31.98 -4.72
CA VAL A 18 -6.18 32.60 -5.72
C VAL A 18 -6.40 34.08 -5.39
N THR A 19 -6.18 34.95 -6.39
CA THR A 19 -6.44 36.38 -6.33
C THR A 19 -7.12 36.84 -7.62
N PRO A 20 -7.84 37.99 -7.60
CA PRO A 20 -8.42 38.54 -8.83
C PRO A 20 -7.41 38.83 -9.96
N LYS A 21 -6.11 38.87 -9.65
CA LYS A 21 -5.04 39.12 -10.63
C LYS A 21 -4.57 37.85 -11.34
N ASN A 22 -4.72 36.68 -10.72
CA ASN A 22 -4.18 35.42 -11.23
C ASN A 22 -5.27 34.41 -11.69
N ILE A 23 -6.54 34.79 -11.62
CA ILE A 23 -7.67 34.03 -12.20
C ILE A 23 -8.37 34.79 -13.33
N ARG A 24 -9.02 34.04 -14.22
CA ARG A 24 -9.94 34.64 -15.20
C ARG A 24 -11.21 35.12 -14.50
N SER A 25 -11.90 36.07 -15.11
CA SER A 25 -13.23 36.47 -14.64
C SER A 25 -14.18 35.28 -14.71
N ILE A 26 -15.01 35.13 -13.68
CA ILE A 26 -16.09 34.14 -13.64
C ILE A 26 -16.95 34.32 -14.91
N PRO A 27 -17.34 33.22 -15.60
CA PRO A 27 -18.23 33.30 -16.74
C PRO A 27 -19.52 34.05 -16.39
N LEU A 28 -20.05 34.82 -17.33
CA LEU A 28 -21.19 35.74 -17.10
C LEU A 28 -22.48 35.05 -16.66
N SER A 29 -22.59 33.76 -16.94
CA SER A 29 -23.68 32.89 -16.54
C SER A 29 -23.55 32.36 -15.10
N SER A 30 -22.45 32.65 -14.40
CA SER A 30 -22.19 32.17 -13.05
C SER A 30 -21.71 33.29 -12.12
N THR A 31 -21.85 33.07 -10.82
CA THR A 31 -21.33 33.94 -9.75
C THR A 31 -20.11 33.33 -9.06
N HIS A 32 -19.78 32.06 -9.34
CA HIS A 32 -18.70 31.30 -8.73
C HIS A 32 -18.08 30.31 -9.75
N PHE A 33 -16.92 29.76 -9.43
CA PHE A 33 -16.39 28.56 -10.10
C PHE A 33 -16.94 27.30 -9.44
N ASP A 34 -17.25 26.27 -10.24
CA ASP A 34 -17.82 25.02 -9.73
C ASP A 34 -16.75 24.09 -9.13
N ILE A 35 -15.55 24.07 -9.71
CA ILE A 35 -14.45 23.18 -9.32
C ILE A 35 -13.12 23.94 -9.36
N LEU A 36 -12.35 23.81 -8.29
CA LEU A 36 -10.95 24.22 -8.21
C LEU A 36 -10.09 22.97 -7.96
N CYS A 37 -9.37 22.52 -8.99
CA CYS A 37 -8.53 21.32 -8.93
C CYS A 37 -7.11 21.53 -9.48
N LEU A 38 -6.72 22.80 -9.69
CA LEU A 38 -5.37 23.18 -10.09
C LEU A 38 -4.53 23.49 -8.86
N HIS A 39 -3.21 23.31 -8.99
CA HIS A 39 -2.28 23.57 -7.89
C HIS A 39 -2.29 25.06 -7.50
N VAL A 40 -2.75 25.35 -6.29
CA VAL A 40 -2.75 26.70 -5.68
C VAL A 40 -2.53 26.56 -4.18
N LEU A 41 -2.03 27.61 -3.52
CA LEU A 41 -1.93 27.60 -2.06
C LEU A 41 -3.33 27.68 -1.43
N TYR A 42 -3.60 26.76 -0.50
CA TYR A 42 -4.85 26.75 0.24
C TYR A 42 -5.01 28.03 1.06
N ASN A 43 -6.10 28.74 0.83
CA ASN A 43 -6.53 29.85 1.67
C ASN A 43 -8.05 29.86 1.70
N ARG A 44 -8.60 29.48 2.86
CA ARG A 44 -10.04 29.36 3.06
C ARG A 44 -10.81 30.61 2.62
N THR A 45 -10.34 31.79 3.06
CA THR A 45 -11.02 33.06 2.77
C THR A 45 -10.96 33.40 1.28
N ALA A 46 -9.83 33.13 0.63
CA ALA A 46 -9.69 33.36 -0.81
C ALA A 46 -10.60 32.44 -1.62
N PHE A 47 -10.75 31.18 -1.19
CA PHE A 47 -11.57 30.19 -1.88
C PHE A 47 -13.07 30.48 -1.70
N GLU A 48 -13.50 30.89 -0.50
CA GLU A 48 -14.90 31.28 -0.24
C GLU A 48 -15.36 32.49 -1.07
N ASN A 49 -14.42 33.31 -1.55
CA ASN A 49 -14.75 34.45 -2.43
C ASN A 49 -15.03 34.04 -3.88
N ILE A 50 -14.67 32.83 -4.29
CA ILE A 50 -14.75 32.38 -5.70
C ILE A 50 -15.51 31.07 -5.88
N LEU A 51 -15.72 30.32 -4.80
CA LEU A 51 -16.42 29.03 -4.80
C LEU A 51 -17.73 29.17 -4.01
N PRO A 52 -18.78 28.40 -4.36
CA PRO A 52 -20.07 28.47 -3.68
C PRO A 52 -19.99 27.94 -2.23
N ASN A 53 -20.96 28.30 -1.38
CA ASN A 53 -20.95 27.94 0.05
C ASN A 53 -21.09 26.44 0.33
N ASP A 54 -21.64 25.66 -0.61
CA ASP A 54 -21.76 24.20 -0.53
C ASP A 54 -20.54 23.47 -1.09
N THR A 55 -19.44 24.20 -1.35
CA THR A 55 -18.17 23.62 -1.77
C THR A 55 -17.66 22.61 -0.75
N VAL A 56 -17.35 21.42 -1.26
CA VAL A 56 -16.63 20.38 -0.52
C VAL A 56 -15.14 20.58 -0.76
N TYR A 57 -14.36 20.71 0.31
CA TYR A 57 -12.94 20.94 0.25
C TYR A 57 -12.20 19.63 0.48
N ILE A 58 -11.43 19.25 -0.53
CA ILE A 58 -10.61 18.04 -0.49
C ILE A 58 -9.14 18.38 -0.67
N GLY A 59 -8.27 17.55 -0.09
CA GLY A 59 -6.82 17.65 -0.25
C GLY A 59 -6.20 16.31 -0.57
N THR A 60 -4.92 16.31 -0.93
CA THR A 60 -4.10 15.10 -1.10
C THR A 60 -2.85 15.19 -0.21
N LEU A 61 -2.42 14.07 0.38
CA LEU A 61 -1.17 13.95 1.14
C LEU A 61 -0.47 12.62 0.84
N ARG A 62 0.85 12.62 1.02
CA ARG A 62 1.74 11.48 0.86
C ARG A 62 2.73 11.45 2.03
N ASP A 63 3.32 10.29 2.33
CA ASP A 63 4.44 10.20 3.28
C ASP A 63 5.49 11.28 2.96
N PRO A 64 5.86 12.15 3.93
CA PRO A 64 6.66 13.34 3.61
C PRO A 64 8.03 13.06 3.00
N PHE A 65 8.68 11.96 3.41
CA PHE A 65 9.99 11.62 2.85
C PHE A 65 9.83 11.04 1.44
N ASP A 66 8.85 10.16 1.22
CA ASP A 66 8.59 9.62 -0.11
C ASP A 66 8.11 10.73 -1.08
N TYR A 67 7.36 11.72 -0.58
CA TYR A 67 7.04 12.95 -1.30
C TYR A 67 8.30 13.72 -1.68
N PHE A 68 9.21 13.98 -0.72
CA PHE A 68 10.47 14.68 -0.98
C PHE A 68 11.32 13.97 -2.04
N ILE A 69 11.51 12.66 -1.92
CA ILE A 69 12.25 11.87 -2.91
C ILE A 69 11.57 11.94 -4.28
N SER A 70 10.26 11.74 -4.32
CA SER A 70 9.49 11.85 -5.57
C SER A 70 9.64 13.22 -6.21
N MET A 71 9.63 14.29 -5.42
CA MET A 71 9.75 15.67 -5.89
C MET A 71 11.16 15.95 -6.44
N MET A 72 12.21 15.49 -5.76
CA MET A 72 13.61 15.58 -6.25
C MET A 72 13.81 14.81 -7.56
N LEU A 73 13.22 13.63 -7.70
CA LEU A 73 13.30 12.80 -8.91
C LEU A 73 12.45 13.35 -10.06
N TYR A 74 11.28 13.91 -9.75
CA TYR A 74 10.38 14.50 -10.74
C TYR A 74 10.93 15.80 -11.33
N PHE A 75 11.70 16.57 -10.56
CA PHE A 75 12.38 17.77 -11.01
C PHE A 75 13.92 17.60 -11.02
N PRO A 76 14.51 16.90 -12.01
CA PRO A 76 15.95 16.66 -12.06
C PRO A 76 16.83 17.92 -12.01
N MET A 77 16.28 19.08 -12.43
CA MET A 77 16.94 20.38 -12.35
C MET A 77 17.24 20.82 -10.91
N MET A 78 16.59 20.23 -9.91
CA MET A 78 16.86 20.50 -8.49
C MET A 78 18.25 20.01 -8.07
N PHE A 79 18.73 18.91 -8.63
CA PHE A 79 20.10 18.43 -8.36
C PHE A 79 21.13 19.49 -8.77
N ASP A 80 20.95 20.07 -9.95
CA ASP A 80 21.83 21.13 -10.45
C ASP A 80 21.66 22.43 -9.65
N ARG A 81 20.42 22.81 -9.33
CA ARG A 81 20.10 24.01 -8.52
C ARG A 81 20.76 23.97 -7.15
N PHE A 82 20.71 22.81 -6.50
CA PHE A 82 21.28 22.62 -5.16
C PHE A 82 22.75 22.19 -5.22
N ASN A 83 23.34 22.08 -6.42
CA ASN A 83 24.73 21.65 -6.61
C ASN A 83 25.04 20.32 -5.90
N ILE A 84 24.13 19.35 -6.04
CA ILE A 84 24.24 17.99 -5.50
C ILE A 84 24.20 17.00 -6.65
N SER A 85 25.05 15.98 -6.62
CA SER A 85 25.15 15.02 -7.71
C SER A 85 25.70 13.67 -7.25
N GLY A 86 25.58 12.67 -8.12
CA GLY A 86 26.02 11.30 -7.84
C GLY A 86 25.11 10.55 -6.86
N PRO A 87 25.50 9.32 -6.50
CA PRO A 87 24.63 8.43 -5.71
C PRO A 87 24.33 8.91 -4.30
N ARG A 88 25.13 9.83 -3.75
CA ARG A 88 24.93 10.40 -2.42
C ARG A 88 24.22 11.75 -2.41
N ALA A 89 23.71 12.22 -3.55
CA ALA A 89 23.16 13.57 -3.67
C ALA A 89 22.12 13.93 -2.59
N ILE A 90 21.24 12.99 -2.23
CA ILE A 90 20.23 13.21 -1.18
C ILE A 90 20.88 13.32 0.20
N THR A 91 21.83 12.44 0.51
CA THR A 91 22.57 12.49 1.77
C THR A 91 23.35 13.79 1.92
N ASP A 92 24.06 14.20 0.86
CA ASP A 92 24.88 15.41 0.87
C ASP A 92 23.99 16.66 1.08
N PHE A 93 22.79 16.68 0.47
CA PHE A 93 21.79 17.71 0.75
C PHE A 93 21.36 17.72 2.22
N LEU A 94 21.01 16.57 2.79
CA LEU A 94 20.44 16.47 4.13
C LEU A 94 21.47 16.62 5.26
N GLU A 95 22.76 16.44 4.97
CA GLU A 95 23.84 16.72 5.91
C GLU A 95 24.06 18.22 6.14
N ASP A 96 23.79 19.05 5.13
CA ASP A 96 23.89 20.51 5.23
C ASP A 96 22.83 21.22 4.35
N PRO A 97 21.53 21.12 4.71
CA PRO A 97 20.46 21.62 3.86
C PRO A 97 20.51 23.13 3.65
N GLU A 98 21.01 23.89 4.64
CA GLU A 98 21.11 25.35 4.55
C GLU A 98 22.18 25.82 3.56
N LYS A 99 23.27 25.07 3.41
CA LYS A 99 24.29 25.32 2.39
C LYS A 99 23.75 25.12 0.98
N HIS A 100 22.90 24.12 0.80
CA HIS A 100 22.38 23.73 -0.51
C HIS A 100 21.12 24.52 -0.91
N ASP A 101 20.26 24.83 0.06
CA ASP A 101 19.04 25.61 -0.12
C ASP A 101 18.99 26.75 0.90
N ALA A 102 19.53 27.91 0.52
CA ALA A 102 19.55 29.11 1.34
C ALA A 102 18.15 29.64 1.72
N SER A 103 17.07 29.17 1.08
CA SER A 103 15.70 29.52 1.51
C SER A 103 15.35 28.91 2.87
N ILE A 104 16.05 27.85 3.29
CA ILE A 104 15.82 27.14 4.56
C ILE A 104 16.25 27.98 5.76
N SER A 105 17.35 28.73 5.63
CA SER A 105 17.97 29.51 6.71
C SER A 105 17.45 30.95 6.81
N ILE A 106 16.70 31.42 5.81
CA ILE A 106 16.19 32.78 5.77
C ILE A 106 14.68 32.75 6.00
N GLU A 107 14.24 33.23 7.18
CA GLU A 107 12.83 33.19 7.60
C GLU A 107 11.86 33.74 6.55
N LYS A 108 12.22 34.86 5.90
CA LYS A 108 11.43 35.49 4.84
C LYS A 108 11.20 34.59 3.62
N TYR A 109 12.07 33.60 3.41
CA TYR A 109 12.02 32.71 2.26
C TYR A 109 11.40 31.34 2.53
N ALA A 110 10.87 31.09 3.74
CA ALA A 110 10.32 29.77 4.08
C ALA A 110 9.19 29.32 3.12
N LEU A 111 8.36 30.24 2.62
CA LEU A 111 7.30 29.94 1.64
C LEU A 111 7.83 29.55 0.23
N TYR A 112 9.09 29.86 -0.06
CA TYR A 112 9.74 29.51 -1.34
C TYR A 112 10.54 28.21 -1.26
N SER A 113 10.61 27.57 -0.09
CA SER A 113 11.30 26.30 0.03
C SER A 113 10.51 25.20 -0.67
N PHE A 114 11.20 24.47 -1.55
CA PHE A 114 10.66 23.28 -2.21
C PHE A 114 11.00 22.00 -1.43
N THR A 115 11.93 22.08 -0.50
CA THR A 115 12.54 20.93 0.17
C THR A 115 12.08 20.82 1.63
N LYS A 116 11.62 21.90 2.26
CA LYS A 116 11.19 21.96 3.65
C LYS A 116 9.71 22.31 3.79
N ASN A 117 8.95 21.48 4.53
CA ASN A 117 7.54 21.70 4.89
C ASN A 117 6.64 22.07 3.69
N ARG A 118 6.88 21.47 2.51
CA ARG A 118 6.24 21.90 1.27
C ARG A 118 4.74 21.59 1.28
N MET A 119 4.34 20.42 1.79
CA MET A 119 2.93 20.09 1.90
C MET A 119 2.21 21.02 2.89
N ALA A 120 2.84 21.37 4.01
CA ALA A 120 2.28 22.35 4.94
C ALA A 120 2.10 23.74 4.29
N ILE A 121 3.04 24.17 3.44
CA ILE A 121 2.90 25.42 2.67
C ILE A 121 1.68 25.33 1.74
N ASP A 122 1.54 24.23 0.99
CA ASP A 122 0.41 24.00 0.08
C ASP A 122 -0.94 24.02 0.83
N TYR A 123 -0.96 23.54 2.08
CA TYR A 123 -2.10 23.58 3.01
C TYR A 123 -2.26 24.91 3.77
N GLY A 124 -1.53 25.96 3.39
CA GLY A 124 -1.75 27.32 3.87
C GLY A 124 -1.21 27.63 5.26
N PHE A 125 -0.28 26.82 5.79
CA PHE A 125 0.29 27.07 7.12
C PHE A 125 0.89 28.49 7.21
N PRO A 126 0.54 29.27 8.26
CA PRO A 126 1.10 30.60 8.47
C PRO A 126 2.64 30.57 8.52
N LEU A 127 3.26 31.56 7.89
CA LEU A 127 4.72 31.68 7.81
C LEU A 127 5.39 31.60 9.19
N GLU A 128 4.76 32.17 10.21
CA GLU A 128 5.31 32.19 11.57
C GLU A 128 5.37 30.80 12.21
N LEU A 129 4.53 29.86 11.76
CA LEU A 129 4.58 28.46 12.20
C LEU A 129 5.67 27.67 11.46
N LEU A 130 5.94 28.00 10.20
CA LEU A 130 6.95 27.34 9.36
C LEU A 130 8.38 27.66 9.79
N VAL A 131 8.59 28.87 10.32
CA VAL A 131 9.92 29.40 10.68
C VAL A 131 10.37 28.95 12.08
N ASN A 132 9.45 28.80 13.04
CA ASN A 132 9.76 28.51 14.45
C ASN A 132 8.97 27.29 14.98
N SER A 133 8.98 26.18 14.24
CA SER A 133 8.12 25.01 14.50
C SER A 133 8.34 24.38 15.89
N ARG A 134 9.60 24.26 16.34
CA ARG A 134 9.96 23.58 17.60
C ARG A 134 9.36 24.24 18.84
N SER A 135 9.23 25.56 18.85
CA SER A 135 8.65 26.32 19.97
C SER A 135 7.14 26.54 19.86
N ARG A 136 6.53 26.20 18.71
CA ARG A 136 5.12 26.49 18.38
C ARG A 136 4.26 25.25 18.13
N LYS A 137 4.64 24.09 18.69
CA LYS A 137 3.89 22.83 18.54
C LYS A 137 2.40 22.98 18.87
N LYS A 138 2.05 23.75 19.90
CA LYS A 138 0.64 23.98 20.28
C LYS A 138 -0.16 24.70 19.19
N ASP A 139 0.44 25.71 18.55
CA ASP A 139 -0.19 26.48 17.49
C ASP A 139 -0.31 25.67 16.19
N ILE A 140 0.69 24.83 15.89
CA ILE A 140 0.62 23.85 14.79
C ILE A 140 -0.57 22.91 14.99
N HIS A 141 -0.75 22.34 16.19
CA HIS A 141 -1.92 21.49 16.48
C HIS A 141 -3.24 22.26 16.38
N LYS A 142 -3.26 23.55 16.75
CA LYS A 142 -4.45 24.39 16.59
C LYS A 142 -4.80 24.57 15.12
N TYR A 143 -3.81 24.82 14.26
CA TYR A 143 -4.00 24.96 12.82
C TYR A 143 -4.42 23.64 12.17
N LEU A 144 -3.82 22.51 12.57
CA LEU A 144 -4.27 21.18 12.12
C LEU A 144 -5.74 20.91 12.46
N LYS A 145 -6.18 21.28 13.66
CA LYS A 145 -7.60 21.18 14.05
C LYS A 145 -8.51 22.11 13.26
N GLN A 146 -8.00 23.24 12.77
CA GLN A 146 -8.72 24.12 11.87
C GLN A 146 -8.87 23.46 10.49
N LEU A 147 -7.77 23.01 9.88
CA LEU A 147 -7.80 22.27 8.61
C LEU A 147 -8.71 21.04 8.68
N ASP A 148 -8.71 20.31 9.80
CA ASP A 148 -9.60 19.16 10.02
C ASP A 148 -11.08 19.53 9.91
N LYS A 149 -11.46 20.74 10.36
CA LYS A 149 -12.84 21.23 10.24
C LYS A 149 -13.18 21.73 8.85
N GLU A 150 -12.18 22.26 8.14
CA GLU A 150 -12.37 22.89 6.84
C GLU A 150 -12.30 21.92 5.67
N LEU A 151 -11.57 20.80 5.81
CA LEU A 151 -11.38 19.79 4.76
C LEU A 151 -12.20 18.54 5.08
N GLU A 152 -13.21 18.25 4.27
CA GLU A 152 -14.07 17.08 4.44
C GLU A 152 -13.29 15.76 4.27
N LEU A 153 -12.38 15.71 3.28
CA LEU A 153 -11.53 14.55 3.01
C LEU A 153 -10.12 14.97 2.62
N VAL A 154 -9.12 14.31 3.18
CA VAL A 154 -7.76 14.34 2.67
C VAL A 154 -7.39 12.96 2.18
N ILE A 155 -7.19 12.85 0.88
CA ILE A 155 -6.80 11.62 0.19
C ILE A 155 -5.37 11.28 0.59
N ILE A 156 -5.19 10.07 1.14
CA ILE A 156 -3.87 9.55 1.50
C ILE A 156 -3.41 8.67 0.35
N VAL A 157 -2.32 9.06 -0.32
CA VAL A 157 -1.80 8.38 -1.52
C VAL A 157 -1.51 6.89 -1.26
N GLU A 158 -1.06 6.55 -0.05
CA GLU A 158 -0.77 5.18 0.38
C GLU A 158 -2.03 4.31 0.52
N HIS A 159 -3.22 4.94 0.63
CA HIS A 159 -4.54 4.31 0.77
C HIS A 159 -5.54 4.95 -0.21
N PHE A 160 -5.10 5.07 -1.46
CA PHE A 160 -5.82 5.83 -2.48
C PHE A 160 -7.16 5.19 -2.85
N ASP A 161 -7.22 3.85 -2.98
CA ASP A 161 -8.46 3.14 -3.30
C ASP A 161 -9.52 3.37 -2.21
N GLU A 162 -9.13 3.27 -0.94
CA GLU A 162 -9.99 3.57 0.21
C GLU A 162 -10.42 5.05 0.22
N SER A 163 -9.49 5.97 -0.08
CA SER A 163 -9.80 7.39 -0.17
C SER A 163 -10.81 7.71 -1.30
N MET A 164 -10.73 7.02 -2.45
CA MET A 164 -11.66 7.21 -3.56
C MET A 164 -13.08 6.73 -3.23
N ILE A 165 -13.23 5.62 -2.48
CA ILE A 165 -14.56 5.18 -2.02
C ILE A 165 -15.18 6.20 -1.06
N LEU A 166 -14.41 6.78 -0.14
CA LEU A 166 -14.91 7.86 0.70
C LEU A 166 -15.29 9.09 -0.13
N LEU A 167 -14.46 9.48 -1.10
CA LEU A 167 -14.76 10.60 -1.98
C LEU A 167 -16.07 10.38 -2.75
N LYS A 168 -16.27 9.18 -3.29
CA LYS A 168 -17.51 8.75 -3.95
C LYS A 168 -18.72 8.96 -3.04
N ARG A 169 -18.65 8.49 -1.79
CA ARG A 169 -19.74 8.61 -0.81
C ARG A 169 -20.01 10.07 -0.43
N ILE A 170 -18.96 10.86 -0.20
CA ILE A 170 -19.05 12.28 0.18
C ILE A 170 -19.70 13.11 -0.93
N LEU A 171 -19.24 12.92 -2.18
CA LEU A 171 -19.73 13.69 -3.33
C LEU A 171 -20.94 13.07 -4.02
N LYS A 172 -21.41 11.91 -3.54
CA LYS A 172 -22.51 11.13 -4.13
C LYS A 172 -22.27 10.82 -5.62
N TRP A 173 -21.03 10.52 -5.94
CA TRP A 173 -20.58 10.19 -7.28
C TRP A 173 -20.85 8.72 -7.63
N SER A 174 -20.85 8.42 -8.93
CA SER A 174 -20.88 7.05 -9.42
C SER A 174 -19.53 6.36 -9.24
N THR A 175 -19.51 5.04 -9.35
CA THR A 175 -18.25 4.28 -9.45
C THR A 175 -17.43 4.71 -10.67
N LYS A 176 -18.07 5.13 -11.77
CA LYS A 176 -17.40 5.57 -12.98
C LYS A 176 -16.64 6.89 -12.78
N ASP A 177 -17.17 7.80 -11.96
CA ASP A 177 -16.60 9.13 -11.72
C ASP A 177 -15.29 9.10 -10.92
N ILE A 178 -15.07 8.04 -10.12
CA ILE A 178 -13.85 7.86 -9.32
C ILE A 178 -12.81 6.93 -9.97
N LEU A 179 -13.03 6.51 -11.22
CA LEU A 179 -12.08 5.64 -11.92
C LEU A 179 -10.77 6.38 -12.19
N TYR A 180 -9.66 5.66 -12.03
CA TYR A 180 -8.33 6.16 -12.33
C TYR A 180 -7.41 5.04 -12.81
N ILE A 181 -6.41 5.40 -13.62
CA ILE A 181 -5.33 4.51 -14.05
C ILE A 181 -4.07 4.94 -13.31
N ARG A 182 -3.31 3.97 -12.78
CA ARG A 182 -2.05 4.27 -12.09
C ARG A 182 -0.99 4.61 -13.13
N GLN A 183 -0.92 5.88 -13.52
CA GLN A 183 0.18 6.39 -14.32
C GLN A 183 1.42 6.51 -13.41
N ASN A 184 2.58 6.03 -13.88
CA ASN A 184 3.90 6.22 -13.25
C ASN A 184 4.29 5.36 -12.03
N ALA A 185 3.97 4.06 -12.02
CA ALA A 185 4.70 3.14 -11.12
C ALA A 185 6.13 2.82 -11.62
N ASN A 186 6.43 3.04 -12.90
CA ASN A 186 7.70 2.66 -13.57
C ASN A 186 8.11 3.58 -14.74
N THR A 187 7.87 4.89 -14.66
CA THR A 187 8.58 5.79 -15.59
C THR A 187 10.02 5.94 -15.13
N ASN A 188 10.94 5.35 -15.89
CA ASN A 188 12.38 5.57 -15.83
C ASN A 188 12.69 7.07 -15.68
N THR A 189 12.79 7.56 -14.44
CA THR A 189 13.47 8.83 -14.15
C THR A 189 14.94 8.55 -14.44
N GLY A 190 15.41 9.01 -15.60
CA GLY A 190 16.64 8.55 -16.22
C GLY A 190 17.80 8.33 -15.25
N ASN A 191 18.29 7.09 -15.18
CA ASN A 191 19.65 6.64 -14.84
C ASN A 191 20.48 7.46 -13.81
N LYS A 192 19.88 8.08 -12.79
CA LYS A 192 20.62 8.51 -11.60
C LYS A 192 20.41 7.44 -10.54
N GLU A 193 21.37 6.53 -10.40
CA GLU A 193 21.45 5.69 -9.20
C GLU A 193 21.57 6.62 -8.00
N ILE A 194 20.48 6.83 -7.27
CA ILE A 194 20.42 7.63 -6.05
C ILE A 194 20.25 6.67 -4.89
N ASN A 195 21.20 6.72 -3.96
CA ASN A 195 21.20 5.93 -2.75
C ASN A 195 20.69 6.80 -1.60
N ILE A 196 19.75 6.26 -0.84
CA ILE A 196 19.25 6.91 0.38
C ILE A 196 20.16 6.51 1.54
N GLY A 197 20.79 7.50 2.17
CA GLY A 197 21.67 7.30 3.32
C GLY A 197 20.90 6.93 4.60
N GLU A 198 21.60 6.26 5.52
CA GLU A 198 21.06 5.71 6.78
C GLU A 198 20.23 6.71 7.59
N ASN A 199 20.68 7.97 7.66
CA ASN A 199 20.08 8.99 8.49
C ASN A 199 19.20 9.96 7.71
N ASP A 200 19.03 9.77 6.40
CA ASP A 200 18.40 10.76 5.53
C ASP A 200 16.92 10.97 5.88
N ARG A 201 16.17 9.90 6.11
CA ARG A 201 14.77 10.03 6.55
C ARG A 201 14.65 10.72 7.91
N THR A 202 15.55 10.41 8.85
CA THR A 202 15.57 11.04 10.17
C THR A 202 15.94 12.53 10.09
N ARG A 203 16.97 12.87 9.31
CA ARG A 203 17.37 14.26 9.01
C ARG A 203 16.22 15.01 8.36
N TYR A 204 15.57 14.39 7.38
CA TYR A 204 14.42 14.99 6.71
C TYR A 204 13.22 15.18 7.63
N ARG A 205 12.96 14.23 8.54
CA ARG A 205 11.91 14.37 9.56
C ARG A 205 12.18 15.54 10.50
N GLN A 206 13.44 15.78 10.85
CA GLN A 206 13.82 16.95 11.65
C GLN A 206 13.71 18.25 10.84
N LEU A 207 14.00 18.20 9.54
CA LEU A 207 13.89 19.34 8.62
C LEU A 207 12.42 19.73 8.38
N SER A 208 11.55 18.76 8.10
CA SER A 208 10.15 18.91 7.69
C SER A 208 9.16 18.39 8.74
N GLU A 209 9.35 18.71 10.03
CA GLU A 209 8.52 18.19 11.13
C GLU A 209 7.01 18.44 10.93
N ILE A 210 6.63 19.58 10.34
CA ILE A 210 5.22 19.97 10.17
C ILE A 210 4.53 19.07 9.14
N ASP A 211 5.21 18.72 8.04
CA ASP A 211 4.67 17.79 7.05
C ASP A 211 4.37 16.42 7.67
N PHE A 212 5.25 15.92 8.55
CA PHE A 212 5.00 14.67 9.28
C PHE A 212 3.82 14.78 10.25
N MET A 213 3.65 15.92 10.92
CA MET A 213 2.49 16.16 11.79
C MET A 213 1.19 16.24 10.98
N LEU A 214 1.21 16.94 9.84
CA LEU A 214 0.09 17.08 8.91
C LEU A 214 -0.34 15.73 8.34
N TYR A 215 0.61 14.97 7.78
CA TYR A 215 0.37 13.63 7.26
C TYR A 215 -0.21 12.71 8.34
N ARG A 216 0.40 12.67 9.53
CA ARG A 216 -0.11 11.84 10.65
C ARG A 216 -1.54 12.20 11.03
N HIS A 217 -1.88 13.49 11.13
CA HIS A 217 -3.22 13.93 11.52
C HIS A 217 -4.29 13.43 10.56
N PHE A 218 -4.08 13.65 9.27
CA PHE A 218 -5.06 13.28 8.23
C PHE A 218 -5.07 11.79 7.90
N TYR A 219 -3.94 11.09 8.04
CA TYR A 219 -3.91 9.63 8.01
C TYR A 219 -4.84 9.03 9.07
N LEU A 220 -4.78 9.52 10.30
CA LEU A 220 -5.66 9.06 11.37
C LEU A 220 -7.11 9.52 11.17
N LYS A 221 -7.35 10.70 10.60
CA LYS A 221 -8.70 11.14 10.20
C LYS A 221 -9.33 10.18 9.20
N LEU A 222 -8.61 9.80 8.14
CA LEU A 222 -9.10 8.89 7.11
C LEU A 222 -9.65 7.60 7.75
N TRP A 223 -8.85 6.96 8.61
CA TRP A 223 -9.26 5.70 9.25
C TRP A 223 -10.39 5.86 10.27
N ARG A 224 -10.47 7.01 10.95
CA ARG A 224 -11.64 7.34 11.79
C ARG A 224 -12.93 7.44 10.95
N GLN A 225 -12.85 8.03 9.76
CA GLN A 225 -13.99 8.12 8.82
C GLN A 225 -14.38 6.72 8.32
N ILE A 226 -13.42 5.94 7.81
CA ILE A 226 -13.66 4.56 7.32
C ILE A 226 -14.33 3.68 8.38
N LYS A 227 -13.92 3.80 9.65
CA LYS A 227 -14.48 2.98 10.75
C LYS A 227 -16.00 3.16 10.94
N MET A 228 -16.53 4.33 10.57
CA MET A 228 -17.95 4.67 10.67
C MET A 228 -18.78 4.12 9.51
N GLU A 229 -18.13 3.70 8.41
CA GLU A 229 -18.80 3.24 7.21
C GLU A 229 -19.18 1.76 7.29
N LEU A 230 -20.40 1.44 6.85
CA LEU A 230 -20.91 0.07 6.75
C LEU A 230 -20.49 -0.56 5.42
N LEU A 231 -20.11 -1.85 5.47
CA LEU A 231 -19.67 -2.68 4.33
C LEU A 231 -18.60 -2.03 3.43
N PHE A 232 -17.76 -1.17 4.04
CA PHE A 232 -16.81 -0.35 3.30
C PHE A 232 -15.75 -1.18 2.57
N HIS A 233 -15.20 -2.20 3.22
CA HIS A 233 -14.13 -3.00 2.65
C HIS A 233 -14.62 -3.97 1.57
N GLU A 234 -15.89 -4.37 1.62
CA GLU A 234 -16.58 -5.07 0.55
C GLU A 234 -16.68 -4.21 -0.71
N GLU A 235 -17.06 -2.94 -0.56
CA GLU A 235 -17.10 -1.97 -1.66
C GLU A 235 -15.70 -1.68 -2.21
N VAL A 236 -14.69 -1.50 -1.34
CA VAL A 236 -13.29 -1.30 -1.76
C VAL A 236 -12.80 -2.50 -2.58
N LEU A 237 -13.10 -3.73 -2.15
CA LEU A 237 -12.70 -4.93 -2.90
C LEU A 237 -13.37 -4.96 -4.28
N TYR A 238 -14.66 -4.67 -4.35
CA TYR A 238 -15.39 -4.54 -5.61
C TYR A 238 -14.74 -3.48 -6.53
N PHE A 239 -14.45 -2.31 -5.98
CA PHE A 239 -13.85 -1.21 -6.73
C PHE A 239 -12.44 -1.54 -7.23
N LYS A 240 -11.61 -2.20 -6.40
CA LYS A 240 -10.28 -2.67 -6.81
C LYS A 240 -10.36 -3.61 -8.01
N THR A 241 -11.35 -4.52 -8.04
CA THR A 241 -11.61 -5.40 -9.20
C THR A 241 -11.99 -4.59 -10.44
N VAL A 242 -13.00 -3.74 -10.34
CA VAL A 242 -13.47 -2.89 -11.45
C VAL A 242 -12.33 -2.02 -12.01
N ARG A 243 -11.64 -1.27 -11.15
CA ARG A 243 -10.54 -0.38 -11.54
C ARG A 243 -9.46 -1.14 -12.29
N LYS A 244 -9.12 -2.36 -11.84
CA LYS A 244 -8.09 -3.17 -12.47
C LYS A 244 -8.51 -3.67 -13.85
N GLU A 245 -9.75 -4.10 -14.02
CA GLU A 245 -10.31 -4.44 -15.34
C GLU A 245 -10.31 -3.24 -16.30
N VAL A 246 -10.65 -2.03 -15.82
CA VAL A 246 -10.57 -0.80 -16.62
C VAL A 246 -9.14 -0.46 -17.03
N GLU A 247 -8.19 -0.56 -16.09
CA GLU A 247 -6.78 -0.32 -16.36
C GLU A 247 -6.24 -1.29 -17.43
N ASP A 248 -6.53 -2.59 -17.28
CA ASP A 248 -6.12 -3.62 -18.23
C ASP A 248 -6.79 -3.41 -19.61
N PHE A 249 -8.06 -2.99 -19.66
CA PHE A 249 -8.72 -2.61 -20.92
C PHE A 249 -8.05 -1.42 -21.61
N CYS A 250 -7.85 -0.32 -20.88
CA CYS A 250 -7.30 0.90 -21.46
C CYS A 250 -5.86 0.73 -21.97
N GLN A 251 -5.06 -0.13 -21.32
CA GLN A 251 -3.70 -0.46 -21.78
C GLN A 251 -3.69 -1.31 -23.07
N ASN A 252 -4.78 -1.96 -23.44
CA ASN A 252 -4.86 -2.91 -24.55
C ASN A 252 -5.81 -2.50 -25.70
N LEU A 253 -6.20 -1.23 -25.76
CA LEU A 253 -7.20 -0.67 -26.72
C LEU A 253 -6.94 -0.86 -28.22
N ASN A 254 -5.83 -1.51 -28.59
CA ASN A 254 -5.49 -1.88 -29.97
C ASN A 254 -6.13 -3.23 -30.41
N GLN A 255 -6.86 -3.92 -29.54
CA GLN A 255 -7.52 -5.21 -29.82
C GLN A 255 -9.03 -5.04 -30.17
N ASN A 256 -9.67 -6.12 -30.64
CA ASN A 256 -11.01 -6.12 -31.28
C ASN A 256 -12.18 -5.57 -30.44
N SER A 257 -12.04 -5.38 -29.12
CA SER A 257 -13.07 -4.82 -28.25
C SER A 257 -13.04 -3.30 -28.24
N THR A 258 -14.19 -2.67 -28.49
CA THR A 258 -14.33 -1.20 -28.49
C THR A 258 -15.01 -0.64 -27.24
N VAL A 259 -15.65 -1.51 -26.43
CA VAL A 259 -16.42 -1.14 -25.24
C VAL A 259 -16.34 -2.25 -24.17
N LEU A 260 -16.00 -1.88 -22.94
CA LEU A 260 -16.08 -2.74 -21.75
C LEU A 260 -17.33 -2.37 -20.94
N LYS A 261 -18.14 -3.36 -20.54
CA LYS A 261 -19.44 -3.15 -19.88
C LYS A 261 -19.48 -3.75 -18.48
N PHE A 262 -20.00 -2.97 -17.53
CA PHE A 262 -20.24 -3.38 -16.16
C PHE A 262 -21.75 -3.35 -15.88
N PRO A 263 -22.41 -4.50 -15.62
CA PRO A 263 -23.81 -4.52 -15.21
C PRO A 263 -23.97 -3.96 -13.80
N SER A 264 -25.18 -3.53 -13.46
CA SER A 264 -25.52 -3.06 -12.12
C SER A 264 -25.19 -4.11 -11.06
N SER A 265 -24.68 -3.64 -9.93
CA SER A 265 -24.35 -4.44 -8.75
C SER A 265 -24.89 -3.75 -7.49
N GLU A 266 -24.62 -4.34 -6.32
CA GLU A 266 -24.88 -3.69 -5.02
C GLU A 266 -24.09 -2.37 -4.86
N TRP A 267 -22.95 -2.23 -5.54
CA TRP A 267 -22.00 -1.13 -5.35
C TRP A 267 -22.00 -0.09 -6.48
N SER A 268 -22.62 -0.39 -7.62
CA SER A 268 -22.64 0.50 -8.78
C SER A 268 -23.87 0.29 -9.64
N GLU A 269 -24.31 1.36 -10.29
CA GLU A 269 -25.18 1.25 -11.46
C GLU A 269 -24.48 0.57 -12.65
N THR A 270 -25.24 0.31 -13.71
CA THR A 270 -24.69 -0.15 -14.99
C THR A 270 -23.90 0.99 -15.66
N PHE A 271 -22.66 0.71 -16.10
CA PHE A 271 -21.86 1.67 -16.86
C PHE A 271 -20.97 0.98 -17.88
N GLU A 272 -20.46 1.75 -18.84
CA GLU A 272 -19.53 1.28 -19.86
C GLU A 272 -18.31 2.18 -20.00
N ILE A 273 -17.19 1.57 -20.38
CA ILE A 273 -15.91 2.20 -20.67
C ILE A 273 -15.64 2.07 -22.16
N THR A 274 -15.43 3.22 -22.79
CA THR A 274 -15.14 3.35 -24.22
C THR A 274 -13.70 3.81 -24.43
N ARG A 275 -13.20 3.75 -25.66
CA ARG A 275 -11.91 4.36 -26.01
C ARG A 275 -11.80 5.82 -25.53
N GLY A 276 -12.83 6.64 -25.73
CA GLY A 276 -12.83 8.03 -25.27
C GLY A 276 -12.79 8.19 -23.74
N THR A 277 -13.32 7.21 -23.00
CA THR A 277 -13.18 7.17 -21.52
C THR A 277 -11.72 6.90 -21.16
N CYS A 278 -11.10 5.90 -21.77
CA CYS A 278 -9.68 5.59 -21.57
C CYS A 278 -8.76 6.74 -21.98
N ASP A 279 -9.02 7.39 -23.13
CA ASP A 279 -8.26 8.57 -23.56
C ASP A 279 -8.31 9.67 -22.49
N SER A 280 -9.45 9.84 -21.84
CA SER A 280 -9.63 10.82 -20.75
C SER A 280 -8.96 10.39 -19.43
N LEU A 281 -8.83 9.09 -19.17
CA LEU A 281 -8.11 8.55 -17.99
C LEU A 281 -6.59 8.53 -18.18
N MET A 282 -6.11 8.52 -19.43
CA MET A 282 -4.69 8.40 -19.80
C MET A 282 -4.05 9.72 -20.24
N ILE A 283 -4.84 10.75 -20.53
CA ILE A 283 -4.35 12.08 -20.92
C ILE A 283 -3.52 12.72 -19.82
N SER A 284 -2.47 13.45 -20.22
CA SER A 284 -1.63 14.21 -19.29
C SER A 284 -2.41 15.38 -18.68
N GLU A 285 -2.06 15.79 -17.45
CA GLU A 285 -2.65 16.97 -16.81
C GLU A 285 -2.55 18.21 -17.73
N PHE A 286 -1.37 18.45 -18.32
CA PHE A 286 -1.13 19.59 -19.20
C PHE A 286 -2.09 19.63 -20.39
N ASP A 287 -2.24 18.49 -21.08
CA ASP A 287 -3.13 18.38 -22.24
C ASP A 287 -4.60 18.48 -21.83
N PHE A 288 -4.96 17.94 -20.67
CA PHE A 288 -6.33 18.03 -20.15
C PHE A 288 -6.72 19.45 -19.80
N VAL A 289 -5.86 20.18 -19.09
CA VAL A 289 -6.07 21.60 -18.74
C VAL A 289 -6.16 22.46 -20.00
N LYS A 290 -5.31 22.20 -21.01
CA LYS A 290 -5.39 22.89 -22.31
C LYS A 290 -6.75 22.66 -22.98
N LYS A 291 -7.22 21.41 -23.02
CA LYS A 291 -8.54 21.05 -23.59
C LYS A 291 -9.70 21.75 -22.86
N ILE A 292 -9.67 21.83 -21.53
CA ILE A 292 -10.68 22.57 -20.75
C ILE A 292 -10.66 24.07 -21.10
N LYS A 293 -9.47 24.68 -21.15
CA LYS A 293 -9.30 26.11 -21.44
C LYS A 293 -9.86 26.51 -22.80
N GLU A 294 -9.66 25.66 -23.82
CA GLU A 294 -10.19 25.86 -25.18
C GLU A 294 -11.72 25.76 -25.22
N ASN A 295 -12.32 24.85 -24.44
CA ASN A 295 -13.78 24.68 -24.38
C ASN A 295 -14.50 25.78 -23.59
N GLN A 296 -13.92 26.26 -22.48
CA GLN A 296 -14.60 27.19 -21.57
C GLN A 296 -14.53 28.66 -22.04
N TYR A 297 -13.56 29.03 -22.86
CA TYR A 297 -13.36 30.42 -23.31
C TYR A 297 -13.17 30.52 -24.84
N PRO A 298 -14.21 30.20 -25.64
CA PRO A 298 -14.17 30.41 -27.08
C PRO A 298 -14.10 31.91 -27.41
N SER A 299 -13.35 32.25 -28.45
CA SER A 299 -12.80 33.58 -28.78
C SER A 299 -13.80 34.76 -28.97
N LEU A 300 -15.11 34.59 -28.77
CA LEU A 300 -16.15 35.47 -29.30
C LEU A 300 -17.07 36.18 -28.29
N ILE A 301 -16.98 35.94 -26.99
CA ILE A 301 -17.92 36.56 -26.02
C ILE A 301 -17.23 37.69 -25.25
N ARG A 302 -17.16 38.88 -25.87
CA ARG A 302 -16.55 40.10 -25.30
C ARG A 302 -17.51 41.29 -25.12
N LEU A 303 -18.81 41.12 -25.35
CA LEU A 303 -19.81 42.19 -25.22
C LEU A 303 -21.09 41.65 -24.59
N ALA A 304 -21.26 41.70 -23.27
CA ALA A 304 -22.58 41.68 -22.61
C ALA A 304 -22.47 41.79 -21.08
N VAL A 305 -21.69 42.73 -20.53
CA VAL A 305 -21.52 42.83 -19.06
C VAL A 305 -21.32 44.26 -18.60
N LEU A 306 -22.24 45.11 -19.04
CA LEU A 306 -22.57 46.32 -18.31
C LEU A 306 -24.07 46.20 -18.06
N VAL A 307 -24.52 46.51 -16.85
CA VAL A 307 -25.90 46.38 -16.37
C VAL A 307 -26.24 44.97 -15.88
N VAL A 308 -25.84 44.64 -14.65
CA VAL A 308 -26.75 44.41 -13.50
C VAL A 308 -25.84 44.24 -12.28
N ILE A 309 -25.13 45.31 -11.90
CA ILE A 309 -24.69 45.50 -10.52
C ILE A 309 -25.63 46.56 -9.98
N THR A 310 -26.62 46.14 -9.20
CA THR A 310 -27.22 46.90 -8.10
C THR A 310 -28.41 46.09 -7.58
N THR A 311 -28.50 45.99 -6.24
CA THR A 311 -29.57 45.35 -5.46
C THR A 311 -29.41 43.81 -5.37
N VAL A 312 -29.22 43.16 -4.23
CA VAL A 312 -29.35 43.53 -2.83
C VAL A 312 -28.43 42.61 -2.02
N ALA A 313 -27.45 43.19 -1.35
CA ALA A 313 -27.03 42.69 -0.04
C ALA A 313 -28.02 43.29 0.96
N LEU A 314 -28.71 42.46 1.74
CA LEU A 314 -29.27 42.75 3.06
C LEU A 314 -29.99 41.49 3.61
N ILE A 315 -29.76 41.21 4.90
CA ILE A 315 -30.33 40.15 5.77
C ILE A 315 -29.43 38.89 5.82
N TYR A 316 -28.37 38.83 6.62
CA TYR A 316 -28.26 38.92 8.09
C TYR A 316 -28.69 37.62 8.83
N ILE A 317 -27.68 36.76 9.04
CA ILE A 317 -27.23 36.13 10.30
C ILE A 317 -28.29 35.66 11.32
N GLU A 318 -28.14 34.41 11.81
CA GLU A 318 -28.14 33.93 13.22
C GLU A 318 -28.67 32.47 13.30
N PHE A 319 -28.20 31.50 14.11
CA PHE A 319 -27.02 31.25 14.95
C PHE A 319 -27.22 29.83 15.58
N ARG A 320 -26.12 29.20 16.06
CA ARG A 320 -26.00 28.23 17.19
C ARG A 320 -26.03 26.69 16.95
N THR A 321 -24.82 26.11 16.98
CA THR A 321 -24.21 25.18 17.97
C THR A 321 -25.07 24.25 18.86
N ILE A 322 -24.59 23.00 19.10
CA ILE A 322 -24.28 22.37 20.43
C ILE A 322 -23.46 21.04 20.28
N GLU A 323 -22.51 20.85 21.19
CA GLU A 323 -21.53 19.76 21.41
C GLU A 323 -22.04 18.49 22.16
N LYS A 324 -21.20 17.42 22.12
CA LYS A 324 -20.83 16.40 23.17
C LYS A 324 -20.95 14.95 22.62
N ARG A 325 -20.11 13.95 22.95
CA ARG A 325 -19.18 13.67 24.08
C ARG A 325 -18.28 12.46 23.71
N GLU A 326 -17.07 12.39 24.29
CA GLU A 326 -16.12 11.26 24.19
C GLU A 326 -16.43 10.13 25.21
N LEU A 327 -15.96 8.92 24.89
CA LEU A 327 -15.99 7.71 25.73
C LEU A 327 -14.55 7.17 25.93
N PRO A 328 -14.15 6.78 27.16
CA PRO A 328 -12.84 6.20 27.41
C PRO A 328 -12.89 4.66 27.29
N ILE A 329 -11.79 4.06 26.85
CA ILE A 329 -11.60 2.61 26.97
C ILE A 329 -10.24 2.36 27.63
N GLN A 330 -10.29 1.76 28.82
CA GLN A 330 -9.19 1.02 29.43
C GLN A 330 -9.28 -0.44 28.97
N LEU A 331 -8.15 -1.10 28.72
CA LEU A 331 -7.73 -2.26 29.53
C LEU A 331 -6.30 -2.70 29.17
N ASN A 332 -5.48 -2.89 30.20
CA ASN A 332 -4.34 -3.80 30.19
C ASN A 332 -4.84 -5.22 30.51
N VAL A 333 -4.32 -6.23 29.82
CA VAL A 333 -4.17 -7.59 30.35
C VAL A 333 -2.81 -8.11 29.90
N LEU A 334 -1.94 -8.39 30.87
CA LEU A 334 -0.68 -9.10 30.67
C LEU A 334 -1.03 -10.53 30.25
N GLN A 335 -0.74 -10.86 29.01
CA GLN A 335 -1.02 -12.16 28.43
C GLN A 335 0.31 -12.76 27.93
N GLN A 336 0.50 -14.06 28.15
CA GLN A 336 1.75 -14.76 27.89
C GLN A 336 2.06 -14.88 26.39
N GLU A 337 3.32 -14.63 26.01
CA GLU A 337 3.88 -14.76 24.65
C GLU A 337 3.57 -16.13 24.02
N VAL A 338 3.06 -16.13 22.79
CA VAL A 338 2.79 -17.36 22.02
C VAL A 338 4.08 -17.87 21.38
N ARG A 339 4.36 -19.17 21.54
CA ARG A 339 5.58 -19.84 21.05
C ARG A 339 5.34 -21.03 20.12
N HIS A 340 4.13 -21.56 20.09
CA HIS A 340 3.76 -22.69 19.24
C HIS A 340 2.98 -22.17 18.02
N ILE A 341 3.55 -22.30 16.82
CA ILE A 341 3.01 -21.69 15.60
C ILE A 341 2.97 -22.70 14.45
N ALA A 342 1.79 -22.85 13.85
CA ALA A 342 1.61 -23.50 12.56
C ALA A 342 1.41 -22.45 11.48
N PHE A 343 2.38 -22.31 10.57
CA PHE A 343 2.30 -21.39 9.44
C PHE A 343 2.07 -22.13 8.13
N VAL A 344 0.89 -21.93 7.54
CA VAL A 344 0.59 -22.38 6.17
C VAL A 344 1.23 -21.43 5.17
N LYS A 345 2.35 -21.89 4.63
CA LYS A 345 3.21 -21.14 3.72
C LYS A 345 2.76 -21.31 2.26
N VAL A 346 2.13 -20.29 1.71
CA VAL A 346 1.73 -20.23 0.28
C VAL A 346 2.89 -19.70 -0.56
N HIS A 347 3.19 -20.31 -1.71
CA HIS A 347 4.24 -19.79 -2.60
C HIS A 347 3.94 -18.33 -3.01
N LYS A 348 4.94 -17.45 -3.20
CA LYS A 348 4.78 -16.07 -3.72
C LYS A 348 3.78 -15.12 -3.02
N ALA A 349 3.23 -15.51 -1.87
CA ALA A 349 2.34 -14.68 -1.06
C ALA A 349 3.10 -14.06 0.12
N ALA A 350 4.27 -13.46 -0.15
CA ALA A 350 5.20 -12.93 0.86
C ALA A 350 5.60 -13.91 1.99
N SER A 351 5.42 -15.21 1.76
CA SER A 351 5.54 -16.25 2.78
C SER A 351 6.98 -16.54 3.22
N THR A 352 7.98 -16.22 2.39
CA THR A 352 9.41 -16.26 2.79
C THR A 352 9.74 -15.14 3.79
N THR A 353 9.06 -13.98 3.71
CA THR A 353 9.21 -12.92 4.70
C THR A 353 8.70 -13.37 6.08
N ILE A 354 7.52 -13.97 6.11
CA ILE A 354 6.93 -14.52 7.35
C ILE A 354 7.78 -15.65 7.91
N GLN A 355 8.22 -16.58 7.07
CA GLN A 355 9.11 -17.64 7.51
C GLN A 355 10.41 -17.09 8.11
N ASN A 356 11.01 -16.05 7.53
CA ASN A 356 12.20 -15.42 8.11
C ASN A 356 11.88 -14.82 9.50
N ILE A 357 10.74 -14.14 9.66
CA ILE A 357 10.25 -13.66 10.97
C ILE A 357 10.17 -14.83 11.97
N LEU A 358 9.49 -15.93 11.60
CA LEU A 358 9.32 -17.11 12.47
C LEU A 358 10.66 -17.79 12.81
N PHE A 359 11.58 -17.88 11.85
CA PHE A 359 12.91 -18.43 12.06
C PHE A 359 13.73 -17.60 13.04
N ARG A 360 13.71 -16.26 12.92
CA ARG A 360 14.40 -15.39 13.87
C ARG A 360 13.79 -15.51 15.26
N PHE A 361 12.46 -15.39 15.37
CA PHE A 361 11.73 -15.50 16.63
C PHE A 361 12.06 -16.81 17.36
N GLY A 362 11.95 -17.94 16.67
CA GLY A 362 12.22 -19.25 17.26
C GLY A 362 13.70 -19.49 17.53
N THR A 363 14.61 -19.00 16.69
CA THR A 363 16.06 -19.13 16.94
C THR A 363 16.48 -18.37 18.19
N GLU A 364 15.96 -17.15 18.40
CA GLU A 364 16.24 -16.31 19.56
C GLU A 364 15.71 -16.95 20.86
N ARG A 365 14.61 -17.70 20.77
CA ARG A 365 13.97 -18.38 21.90
C ARG A 365 14.33 -19.86 22.03
N ASN A 366 15.27 -20.36 21.22
CA ASN A 366 15.67 -21.77 21.13
C ASN A 366 14.51 -22.76 20.90
N LEU A 367 13.50 -22.34 20.14
CA LEU A 367 12.34 -23.14 19.76
C LEU A 367 12.70 -24.18 18.67
N THR A 368 12.03 -25.33 18.68
CA THR A 368 12.23 -26.43 17.73
C THR A 368 11.41 -26.28 16.46
N PHE A 369 12.04 -26.52 15.31
CA PHE A 369 11.38 -26.42 14.03
C PHE A 369 11.11 -27.80 13.43
N VAL A 370 9.95 -27.95 12.81
CA VAL A 370 9.66 -29.09 11.93
C VAL A 370 10.51 -28.99 10.68
N MET A 371 11.28 -30.04 10.36
CA MET A 371 12.26 -30.07 9.27
C MET A 371 12.10 -31.30 8.39
N PRO A 372 12.39 -31.22 7.07
CA PRO A 372 12.27 -32.36 6.16
C PRO A 372 13.29 -33.47 6.49
N SER A 373 12.85 -34.72 6.38
CA SER A 373 13.67 -35.91 6.66
C SER A 373 14.87 -36.03 5.71
N VAL A 374 14.66 -35.73 4.43
CA VAL A 374 15.68 -35.85 3.38
C VAL A 374 16.41 -34.52 3.15
N ASN A 375 17.71 -34.58 2.82
CA ASN A 375 18.40 -33.45 2.21
C ASN A 375 17.94 -33.32 0.75
N ALA A 376 16.71 -32.83 0.55
CA ALA A 376 16.19 -32.55 -0.79
C ALA A 376 16.93 -31.36 -1.42
N ILE A 377 16.87 -31.27 -2.75
CA ILE A 377 17.33 -30.12 -3.54
C ILE A 377 16.73 -28.81 -3.00
N TYR A 378 15.52 -28.87 -2.43
CA TYR A 378 14.80 -27.76 -1.81
C TYR A 378 14.62 -28.01 -0.30
N PRO A 379 15.53 -27.51 0.56
CA PRO A 379 15.52 -27.80 1.99
C PRO A 379 14.35 -27.12 2.74
N HIS A 380 13.70 -26.13 2.11
CA HIS A 380 12.58 -25.38 2.66
C HIS A 380 11.20 -25.98 2.30
N VAL A 381 11.18 -27.17 1.70
CA VAL A 381 9.97 -27.90 1.28
C VAL A 381 9.94 -29.27 1.96
N ILE A 382 8.88 -29.55 2.70
CA ILE A 382 8.61 -30.88 3.26
C ILE A 382 7.92 -31.74 2.20
N SER A 383 6.85 -31.21 1.59
CA SER A 383 6.16 -31.82 0.47
C SER A 383 5.34 -30.79 -0.29
N LEU A 384 5.18 -30.98 -1.60
CA LEU A 384 4.32 -30.14 -2.44
C LEU A 384 2.91 -30.73 -2.62
N LEU A 385 2.74 -32.01 -2.25
CA LEU A 385 1.58 -32.85 -2.60
C LEU A 385 0.99 -33.59 -1.40
N GLU A 386 1.71 -33.65 -0.29
CA GLU A 386 1.30 -34.35 0.91
C GLU A 386 1.39 -33.41 2.11
N THR A 387 0.65 -33.77 3.16
CA THR A 387 0.82 -33.14 4.46
C THR A 387 2.01 -33.75 5.23
N VAL A 388 2.25 -33.27 6.45
CA VAL A 388 3.30 -33.79 7.32
C VAL A 388 3.02 -35.25 7.70
N THR A 389 4.06 -36.08 7.63
CA THR A 389 4.02 -37.48 8.07
C THR A 389 5.35 -37.83 8.76
N PRO A 390 5.39 -38.84 9.65
CA PRO A 390 6.65 -39.28 10.25
C PRO A 390 7.74 -39.70 9.25
N LYS A 391 7.39 -39.96 7.98
CA LYS A 391 8.33 -40.34 6.92
C LYS A 391 8.98 -39.13 6.25
N ASN A 392 8.28 -38.00 6.16
CA ASN A 392 8.74 -36.81 5.44
C ASN A 392 9.32 -35.71 6.35
N ILE A 393 9.20 -35.85 7.68
CA ILE A 393 9.83 -34.98 8.66
C ILE A 393 10.91 -35.71 9.49
N ARG A 394 11.85 -34.96 10.05
CA ARG A 394 12.79 -35.47 11.06
C ARG A 394 12.07 -35.77 12.36
N SER A 395 12.59 -36.73 13.13
CA SER A 395 12.19 -36.94 14.53
C SER A 395 12.53 -35.71 15.36
N ILE A 396 11.77 -35.46 16.43
CA ILE A 396 12.04 -34.36 17.37
C ILE A 396 13.51 -34.45 17.86
N PRO A 397 14.27 -33.33 17.90
CA PRO A 397 15.63 -33.33 18.44
C PRO A 397 15.67 -33.89 19.87
N LEU A 398 16.74 -34.61 20.21
CA LEU A 398 16.91 -35.17 21.57
C LEU A 398 16.86 -34.12 22.69
N SER A 399 17.14 -32.86 22.38
CA SER A 399 17.07 -31.74 23.32
C SER A 399 15.66 -31.19 23.56
N ALA A 400 14.61 -31.78 22.96
CA ALA A 400 13.24 -31.29 23.03
C ALA A 400 12.22 -32.43 23.12
N THR A 401 11.00 -32.09 23.54
CA THR A 401 9.89 -33.05 23.71
C THR A 401 8.77 -32.88 22.69
N HIS A 402 8.77 -31.78 21.95
CA HIS A 402 7.80 -31.43 20.91
C HIS A 402 8.41 -30.51 19.86
N PHE A 403 7.68 -30.29 18.75
CA PHE A 403 7.95 -29.22 17.79
C PHE A 403 7.22 -27.95 18.20
N ASP A 404 7.88 -26.81 18.12
CA ASP A 404 7.27 -25.50 18.41
C ASP A 404 6.72 -24.83 17.15
N ILE A 405 7.49 -24.87 16.05
CA ILE A 405 7.17 -24.10 14.83
C ILE A 405 7.18 -24.97 13.58
N LEU A 406 6.08 -24.94 12.83
CA LEU A 406 6.00 -25.42 11.45
C LEU A 406 5.87 -24.22 10.51
N CYS A 407 6.85 -24.00 9.63
CA CYS A 407 6.86 -22.85 8.71
C CYS A 407 7.52 -23.15 7.35
N LEU A 408 7.53 -24.40 6.93
CA LEU A 408 8.04 -24.87 5.63
C LEU A 408 6.89 -25.22 4.70
N HIS A 409 7.16 -25.34 3.39
CA HIS A 409 6.12 -25.72 2.42
C HIS A 409 5.65 -27.15 2.67
N VAL A 410 4.37 -27.28 3.00
CA VAL A 410 3.64 -28.54 3.20
C VAL A 410 2.15 -28.27 3.07
N LEU A 411 1.37 -29.23 2.57
CA LEU A 411 -0.08 -29.04 2.49
C LEU A 411 -0.69 -29.03 3.90
N TYR A 412 -1.57 -28.06 4.15
CA TYR A 412 -2.30 -27.99 5.41
C TYR A 412 -3.19 -29.21 5.59
N ASN A 413 -3.14 -29.79 6.79
CA ASN A 413 -4.13 -30.75 7.25
C ASN A 413 -4.22 -30.62 8.77
N ARG A 414 -5.41 -30.24 9.25
CA ARG A 414 -5.63 -29.96 10.68
C ARG A 414 -5.16 -31.10 11.57
N THR A 415 -5.65 -32.32 11.30
CA THR A 415 -5.34 -33.51 12.11
C THR A 415 -3.86 -33.87 12.05
N ALA A 416 -3.22 -33.78 10.89
CA ALA A 416 -1.79 -34.08 10.77
C ALA A 416 -0.93 -33.08 11.56
N PHE A 417 -1.32 -31.81 11.59
CA PHE A 417 -0.60 -30.76 12.32
C PHE A 417 -0.78 -30.91 13.83
N GLU A 418 -2.01 -31.17 14.30
CA GLU A 418 -2.30 -31.43 15.72
C GLU A 418 -1.56 -32.65 16.28
N ASN A 419 -1.27 -33.64 15.43
CA ASN A 419 -0.52 -34.83 15.86
C ASN A 419 0.96 -34.55 16.13
N ILE A 420 1.53 -33.44 15.63
CA ILE A 420 2.95 -33.13 15.76
C ILE A 420 3.24 -31.83 16.53
N LEU A 421 2.24 -30.96 16.71
CA LEU A 421 2.36 -29.68 17.39
C LEU A 421 1.52 -29.64 18.69
N PRO A 422 1.92 -28.85 19.70
CA PRO A 422 1.15 -28.67 20.92
C PRO A 422 -0.28 -28.18 20.71
N ASN A 423 -1.17 -28.50 21.65
CA ASN A 423 -2.60 -28.13 21.57
C ASN A 423 -2.86 -26.62 21.57
N ASP A 424 -1.96 -25.81 22.13
CA ASP A 424 -2.05 -24.35 22.17
C ASP A 424 -1.43 -23.68 20.93
N THR A 425 -1.12 -24.45 19.90
CA THR A 425 -0.58 -23.94 18.62
C THR A 425 -1.54 -22.95 17.97
N VAL A 426 -0.99 -21.78 17.63
CA VAL A 426 -1.70 -20.76 16.87
C VAL A 426 -1.44 -20.97 15.37
N TYR A 427 -2.53 -21.02 14.60
CA TYR A 427 -2.49 -21.26 13.15
C TYR A 427 -2.56 -19.93 12.41
N ILE A 428 -1.58 -19.71 11.55
CA ILE A 428 -1.48 -18.53 10.71
C ILE A 428 -1.23 -18.93 9.24
N GLY A 429 -1.58 -18.07 8.30
CA GLY A 429 -1.40 -18.31 6.87
C GLY A 429 -1.14 -17.02 6.10
N THR A 430 -0.82 -17.14 4.83
CA THR A 430 -0.69 -16.00 3.89
C THR A 430 -1.60 -16.17 2.68
N LEU A 431 -2.14 -15.08 2.15
CA LEU A 431 -2.86 -15.02 0.87
C LEU A 431 -2.48 -13.73 0.12
N ARG A 432 -2.64 -13.77 -1.20
CA ARG A 432 -2.41 -12.66 -2.14
C ARG A 432 -3.56 -12.59 -3.14
N ASP A 433 -3.81 -11.43 -3.76
CA ASP A 433 -4.76 -11.32 -4.87
C ASP A 433 -4.49 -12.46 -5.88
N PRO A 434 -5.50 -13.29 -6.24
CA PRO A 434 -5.25 -14.51 -6.99
C PRO A 434 -4.60 -14.29 -8.36
N PHE A 435 -4.94 -13.21 -9.06
CA PHE A 435 -4.34 -12.93 -10.36
C PHE A 435 -2.90 -12.44 -10.21
N ASP A 436 -2.63 -11.52 -9.29
CA ASP A 436 -1.27 -11.05 -9.01
C ASP A 436 -0.39 -12.19 -8.47
N TYR A 437 -0.98 -13.14 -7.74
CA TYR A 437 -0.35 -14.39 -7.34
C TYR A 437 0.02 -15.25 -8.56
N PHE A 438 -0.91 -15.48 -9.48
CA PHE A 438 -0.68 -16.24 -10.72
C PHE A 438 0.45 -15.63 -11.56
N ILE A 439 0.39 -14.31 -11.81
CA ILE A 439 1.45 -13.59 -12.53
C ILE A 439 2.79 -13.73 -11.80
N SER A 440 2.79 -13.56 -10.48
CA SER A 440 4.00 -13.74 -9.69
C SER A 440 4.55 -15.17 -9.74
N MET A 441 3.68 -16.18 -9.91
CA MET A 441 4.11 -17.57 -10.09
C MET A 441 4.75 -17.82 -11.44
N MET A 442 4.08 -17.41 -12.52
CA MET A 442 4.59 -17.52 -13.89
C MET A 442 5.97 -16.87 -14.03
N LEU A 443 6.13 -15.66 -13.47
CA LEU A 443 7.39 -14.92 -13.53
C LEU A 443 8.50 -15.51 -12.65
N TYR A 444 8.15 -16.14 -11.54
CA TYR A 444 9.12 -16.74 -10.63
C TYR A 444 9.62 -18.10 -11.11
N PHE A 445 8.77 -18.89 -11.76
CA PHE A 445 9.13 -20.16 -12.38
C PHE A 445 9.11 -20.03 -13.90
N PRO A 446 10.13 -19.39 -14.51
CA PRO A 446 10.14 -19.14 -15.95
C PRO A 446 10.13 -20.42 -16.81
N MET A 447 10.48 -21.57 -16.23
CA MET A 447 10.34 -22.88 -16.87
C MET A 447 8.88 -23.23 -17.20
N MET A 448 7.90 -22.63 -16.51
CA MET A 448 6.47 -22.83 -16.80
C MET A 448 6.10 -22.34 -18.19
N PHE A 449 6.75 -21.29 -18.72
CA PHE A 449 6.53 -20.84 -20.09
C PHE A 449 6.90 -21.93 -21.10
N ASP A 450 8.04 -22.59 -20.89
CA ASP A 450 8.51 -23.66 -21.77
C ASP A 450 7.67 -24.92 -21.61
N GLN A 451 7.34 -25.29 -20.35
CA GLN A 451 6.50 -26.45 -20.03
C GLN A 451 5.11 -26.35 -20.65
N PHE A 452 4.52 -25.15 -20.62
CA PHE A 452 3.21 -24.88 -21.19
C PHE A 452 3.26 -24.51 -22.67
N ASN A 453 4.45 -24.47 -23.29
CA ASN A 453 4.64 -24.11 -24.68
C ASN A 453 3.98 -22.76 -25.04
N ILE A 454 4.18 -21.76 -24.17
CA ILE A 454 3.71 -20.38 -24.33
C ILE A 454 4.92 -19.44 -24.36
N SER A 455 4.91 -18.44 -25.25
CA SER A 455 6.05 -17.54 -25.40
C SER A 455 5.64 -16.18 -25.96
N GLY A 456 6.55 -15.22 -25.87
CA GLY A 456 6.33 -13.86 -26.35
C GLY A 456 5.38 -13.03 -25.47
N PRO A 457 5.06 -11.79 -25.89
CA PRO A 457 4.31 -10.85 -25.06
C PRO A 457 2.89 -11.28 -24.72
N ARG A 458 2.27 -12.13 -25.55
CA ARG A 458 0.90 -12.65 -25.33
C ARG A 458 0.85 -13.96 -24.54
N ALA A 459 1.98 -14.45 -24.01
CA ALA A 459 2.05 -15.78 -23.38
C ALA A 459 0.98 -16.02 -22.30
N ILE A 460 0.66 -15.01 -21.49
CA ILE A 460 -0.39 -15.11 -20.46
C ILE A 460 -1.78 -15.22 -21.08
N THR A 461 -2.07 -14.40 -22.08
CA THR A 461 -3.34 -14.47 -22.83
C THR A 461 -3.52 -15.81 -23.51
N ASP A 462 -2.47 -16.29 -24.20
CA ASP A 462 -2.51 -17.57 -24.92
C ASP A 462 -2.77 -18.74 -23.95
N PHE A 463 -2.17 -18.71 -22.76
CA PHE A 463 -2.44 -19.68 -21.70
C PHE A 463 -3.91 -19.62 -21.25
N LEU A 464 -4.44 -18.43 -20.98
CA LEU A 464 -5.79 -18.25 -20.41
C LEU A 464 -6.92 -18.43 -21.42
N GLU A 465 -6.63 -18.37 -22.73
CA GLU A 465 -7.58 -18.68 -23.79
C GLU A 465 -7.85 -20.19 -23.92
N ASP A 466 -6.87 -21.04 -23.61
CA ASP A 466 -7.02 -22.50 -23.61
C ASP A 466 -6.18 -23.17 -22.51
N PRO A 467 -6.53 -22.96 -21.23
CA PRO A 467 -5.69 -23.40 -20.10
C PRO A 467 -5.54 -24.93 -20.04
N GLU A 468 -6.56 -25.69 -20.46
CA GLU A 468 -6.54 -27.16 -20.46
C GLU A 468 -5.57 -27.76 -21.48
N LYS A 469 -5.38 -27.09 -22.62
CA LYS A 469 -4.36 -27.45 -23.61
C LYS A 469 -2.95 -27.26 -23.09
N HIS A 470 -2.74 -26.20 -22.31
CA HIS A 470 -1.42 -25.79 -21.85
C HIS A 470 -1.00 -26.46 -20.54
N ASP A 471 -1.94 -26.71 -19.63
CA ASP A 471 -1.72 -27.36 -18.35
C ASP A 471 -2.67 -28.55 -18.16
N ALA A 472 -2.17 -29.75 -18.45
CA ALA A 472 -2.91 -31.00 -18.32
C ALA A 472 -3.38 -31.28 -16.87
N SER A 473 -2.82 -30.61 -15.85
CA SER A 473 -3.31 -30.75 -14.47
C SER A 473 -4.70 -30.12 -14.27
N ILE A 474 -5.14 -29.26 -15.20
CA ILE A 474 -6.44 -28.60 -15.16
C ILE A 474 -7.56 -29.54 -15.60
N SER A 475 -7.30 -30.40 -16.59
CA SER A 475 -8.28 -31.30 -17.20
C SER A 475 -8.28 -32.71 -16.61
N ILE A 476 -7.20 -33.12 -15.95
CA ILE A 476 -7.08 -34.47 -15.36
C ILE A 476 -7.30 -34.38 -13.85
N GLU A 477 -8.45 -34.86 -13.37
CA GLU A 477 -8.87 -34.78 -11.96
C GLU A 477 -7.80 -35.26 -10.97
N LYS A 478 -7.16 -36.40 -11.28
CA LYS A 478 -6.09 -36.99 -10.47
C LYS A 478 -4.88 -36.07 -10.29
N TYR A 479 -4.69 -35.11 -11.21
CA TYR A 479 -3.57 -34.18 -11.19
C TYR A 479 -3.91 -32.81 -10.60
N ALA A 480 -5.13 -32.59 -10.10
CA ALA A 480 -5.52 -31.29 -9.58
C ALA A 480 -4.58 -30.76 -8.48
N LEU A 481 -4.06 -31.63 -7.59
CA LEU A 481 -3.08 -31.25 -6.55
C LEU A 481 -1.71 -30.81 -7.09
N TYR A 482 -1.39 -31.14 -8.35
CA TYR A 482 -0.14 -30.78 -9.00
C TYR A 482 -0.21 -29.41 -9.70
N SER A 483 -1.40 -28.80 -9.78
CA SER A 483 -1.55 -27.54 -10.48
C SER A 483 -0.84 -26.40 -9.73
N PHE A 484 -0.01 -25.65 -10.46
CA PHE A 484 0.58 -24.38 -10.00
C PHE A 484 -0.16 -23.16 -10.56
N THR A 485 -1.13 -23.38 -11.43
CA THR A 485 -1.84 -22.33 -12.18
C THR A 485 -3.28 -22.17 -11.73
N LYS A 486 -3.93 -23.25 -11.26
CA LYS A 486 -5.33 -23.28 -10.83
C LYS A 486 -5.45 -23.62 -9.34
N ASN A 487 -6.14 -22.75 -8.58
CA ASN A 487 -6.50 -22.95 -7.17
C ASN A 487 -5.32 -23.37 -6.27
N ARG A 488 -4.09 -22.90 -6.57
CA ARG A 488 -2.89 -23.37 -5.85
C ARG A 488 -2.87 -22.90 -4.41
N MET A 489 -3.41 -21.71 -4.11
CA MET A 489 -3.51 -21.27 -2.72
C MET A 489 -4.48 -22.18 -1.96
N ALA A 490 -5.66 -22.50 -2.51
CA ALA A 490 -6.59 -23.46 -1.92
C ALA A 490 -5.95 -24.84 -1.70
N ILE A 491 -5.13 -25.33 -2.63
CA ILE A 491 -4.36 -26.58 -2.44
C ILE A 491 -3.44 -26.48 -1.22
N ASP A 492 -2.68 -25.38 -1.08
CA ASP A 492 -1.81 -25.16 0.08
C ASP A 492 -2.60 -25.12 1.41
N TYR A 493 -3.84 -24.61 1.40
CA TYR A 493 -4.81 -24.65 2.52
C TYR A 493 -5.56 -25.99 2.67
N GLY A 494 -5.14 -27.03 1.95
CA GLY A 494 -5.60 -28.40 2.18
C GLY A 494 -7.00 -28.70 1.64
N PHE A 495 -7.52 -27.92 0.69
CA PHE A 495 -8.82 -28.19 0.11
C PHE A 495 -8.91 -29.64 -0.40
N PRO A 496 -9.97 -30.40 -0.02
CA PRO A 496 -10.15 -31.76 -0.49
C PRO A 496 -10.20 -31.83 -2.02
N LEU A 497 -9.61 -32.89 -2.59
CA LEU A 497 -9.51 -33.10 -4.03
C LEU A 497 -10.87 -32.99 -4.72
N GLU A 498 -11.92 -33.48 -4.05
CA GLU A 498 -13.27 -33.46 -4.58
C GLU A 498 -13.79 -32.03 -4.79
N LEU A 499 -13.43 -31.09 -3.90
CA LEU A 499 -13.80 -29.68 -4.05
C LEU A 499 -13.02 -28.98 -5.17
N LEU A 500 -11.79 -29.41 -5.45
CA LEU A 500 -10.92 -28.83 -6.49
C LEU A 500 -11.37 -29.17 -7.92
N VAL A 501 -11.95 -30.36 -8.10
CA VAL A 501 -12.25 -30.95 -9.42
C VAL A 501 -13.64 -30.55 -9.96
N ASN A 502 -14.57 -30.13 -9.09
CA ASN A 502 -15.95 -29.78 -9.46
C ASN A 502 -16.41 -28.50 -8.71
N SER A 503 -15.60 -27.45 -8.75
CA SER A 503 -15.80 -26.26 -7.91
C SER A 503 -17.17 -25.59 -8.11
N ARG A 504 -17.59 -25.43 -9.38
CA ARG A 504 -18.82 -24.70 -9.74
C ARG A 504 -20.09 -25.34 -9.17
N SER A 505 -20.17 -26.67 -9.16
CA SER A 505 -21.32 -27.39 -8.62
C SER A 505 -21.27 -27.57 -7.09
N ARG A 506 -20.12 -27.24 -6.46
CA ARG A 506 -19.88 -27.41 -5.02
C ARG A 506 -19.56 -26.11 -4.29
N ARG A 507 -20.00 -24.98 -4.84
CA ARG A 507 -19.72 -23.65 -4.27
C ARG A 507 -20.14 -23.53 -2.80
N HIS A 508 -21.25 -24.16 -2.40
CA HIS A 508 -21.68 -24.21 -1.00
C HIS A 508 -20.72 -25.02 -0.12
N ASP A 509 -20.18 -26.13 -0.60
CA ASP A 509 -19.25 -26.98 0.16
C ASP A 509 -17.88 -26.31 0.29
N ILE A 510 -17.45 -25.61 -0.76
CA ILE A 510 -16.28 -24.71 -0.74
C ILE A 510 -16.46 -23.64 0.33
N GLN A 511 -17.62 -22.98 0.36
CA GLN A 511 -17.90 -21.96 1.36
C GLN A 511 -17.87 -22.53 2.79
N ARG A 512 -18.44 -23.73 3.02
CA ARG A 512 -18.37 -24.42 4.31
C ARG A 512 -16.94 -24.75 4.73
N TYR A 513 -16.08 -25.16 3.79
CA TYR A 513 -14.67 -25.42 4.06
C TYR A 513 -13.91 -24.12 4.40
N ILE A 514 -14.21 -23.01 3.71
CA ILE A 514 -13.66 -21.68 4.04
C ILE A 514 -14.08 -21.26 5.46
N GLU A 515 -15.33 -21.47 5.85
CA GLU A 515 -15.83 -21.19 7.20
C GLU A 515 -15.19 -22.08 8.28
N GLN A 516 -14.81 -23.31 7.92
CA GLN A 516 -14.01 -24.17 8.79
C GLN A 516 -12.60 -23.58 8.96
N LEU A 517 -11.92 -23.21 7.87
CA LEU A 517 -10.62 -22.54 7.94
C LEU A 517 -10.70 -21.23 8.76
N ASP A 518 -11.79 -20.48 8.66
CA ASP A 518 -12.02 -19.27 9.45
C ASP A 518 -11.97 -19.54 10.96
N LYS A 519 -12.50 -20.68 11.41
CA LYS A 519 -12.47 -21.09 12.82
C LYS A 519 -11.09 -21.58 13.26
N GLU A 520 -10.31 -22.16 12.35
CA GLU A 520 -9.02 -22.77 12.64
C GLU A 520 -7.87 -21.75 12.64
N PHE A 521 -7.90 -20.76 11.75
CA PHE A 521 -6.83 -19.78 11.58
C PHE A 521 -7.08 -18.53 12.41
N ALA A 522 -6.15 -18.21 13.32
CA ALA A 522 -6.18 -16.98 14.09
C ALA A 522 -5.93 -15.75 13.20
N LEU A 523 -5.04 -15.88 12.21
CA LEU A 523 -4.74 -14.81 11.25
C LEU A 523 -4.37 -15.38 9.89
N VAL A 524 -4.97 -14.83 8.83
CA VAL A 524 -4.49 -14.98 7.46
C VAL A 524 -3.99 -13.62 6.99
N ILE A 525 -2.68 -13.54 6.75
CA ILE A 525 -1.97 -12.34 6.33
C ILE A 525 -2.31 -12.05 4.87
N ILE A 526 -2.76 -10.83 4.60
CA ILE A 526 -3.07 -10.35 3.26
C ILE A 526 -1.88 -9.54 2.75
N VAL A 527 -1.26 -10.00 1.66
CA VAL A 527 -0.03 -9.39 1.12
C VAL A 527 -0.21 -7.92 0.77
N GLU A 528 -1.39 -7.53 0.27
CA GLU A 528 -1.71 -6.15 -0.08
C GLU A 528 -1.83 -5.22 1.15
N HIS A 529 -2.01 -5.80 2.34
CA HIS A 529 -2.11 -5.10 3.63
C HIS A 529 -1.14 -5.71 4.66
N PHE A 530 0.10 -5.91 4.22
CA PHE A 530 1.11 -6.66 4.98
C PHE A 530 1.49 -5.96 6.29
N ASP A 531 1.69 -4.64 6.30
CA ASP A 531 2.04 -3.89 7.51
C ASP A 531 0.92 -3.97 8.56
N GLU A 532 -0.33 -3.81 8.14
CA GLU A 532 -1.51 -3.99 8.98
C GLU A 532 -1.57 -5.43 9.51
N SER A 533 -1.35 -6.42 8.64
CA SER A 533 -1.29 -7.83 9.03
C SER A 533 -0.18 -8.11 10.05
N MET A 534 0.97 -7.41 10.00
CA MET A 534 2.07 -7.59 10.95
C MET A 534 1.71 -7.06 12.34
N ILE A 535 1.00 -5.92 12.43
CA ILE A 535 0.51 -5.42 13.72
C ILE A 535 -0.50 -6.38 14.33
N LEU A 536 -1.42 -6.93 13.52
CA LEU A 536 -2.37 -7.91 14.01
C LEU A 536 -1.67 -9.21 14.46
N LEU A 537 -0.66 -9.67 13.72
CA LEU A 537 0.19 -10.79 14.11
C LEU A 537 0.87 -10.54 15.46
N LYS A 538 1.47 -9.36 15.65
CA LYS A 538 2.08 -8.93 16.91
C LYS A 538 1.11 -9.00 18.07
N ARG A 539 -0.11 -8.46 17.91
CA ARG A 539 -1.14 -8.44 18.96
C ARG A 539 -1.64 -9.86 19.28
N ILE A 540 -1.94 -10.67 18.27
CA ILE A 540 -2.44 -12.04 18.44
C ILE A 540 -1.41 -12.93 19.13
N LEU A 541 -0.14 -12.85 18.70
CA LEU A 541 0.93 -13.68 19.26
C LEU A 541 1.59 -13.08 20.51
N LYS A 542 1.27 -11.82 20.83
CA LYS A 542 1.86 -11.00 21.91
C LYS A 542 3.37 -10.91 21.78
N TRP A 543 3.79 -10.62 20.56
CA TRP A 543 5.19 -10.44 20.23
C TRP A 543 5.62 -8.99 20.41
N SER A 544 6.93 -8.78 20.46
CA SER A 544 7.51 -7.45 20.46
C SER A 544 7.47 -6.83 19.06
N THR A 545 7.63 -5.51 18.97
CA THR A 545 7.80 -4.83 17.67
C THR A 545 9.05 -5.34 16.95
N LYS A 546 10.12 -5.66 17.69
CA LYS A 546 11.36 -6.19 17.13
C LYS A 546 11.15 -7.55 16.43
N ASP A 547 10.32 -8.42 17.01
CA ASP A 547 10.09 -9.78 16.49
C ASP A 547 9.49 -9.76 15.07
N ILE A 548 8.57 -8.82 14.80
CA ILE A 548 7.82 -8.72 13.53
C ILE A 548 8.52 -7.88 12.44
N LEU A 549 9.73 -7.35 12.70
CA LEU A 549 10.43 -6.51 11.73
C LEU A 549 10.73 -7.25 10.43
N TYR A 550 10.71 -6.55 9.31
CA TYR A 550 11.09 -7.13 8.03
C TYR A 550 11.61 -6.08 7.05
N ILE A 551 12.41 -6.56 6.10
CA ILE A 551 12.93 -5.76 4.98
C ILE A 551 12.14 -6.14 3.73
N ARG A 552 11.67 -5.14 2.98
CA ARG A 552 10.91 -5.35 1.74
C ARG A 552 11.88 -5.78 0.65
N LYS A 553 12.16 -7.08 0.58
CA LYS A 553 12.87 -7.66 -0.56
C LYS A 553 11.91 -7.86 -1.72
N ASN A 554 12.29 -7.37 -2.90
CA ASN A 554 11.65 -7.66 -4.19
C ASN A 554 10.38 -6.88 -4.56
N ALA A 555 10.20 -5.64 -4.11
CA ALA A 555 9.14 -4.79 -4.69
C ALA A 555 9.42 -4.46 -6.18
N ASN A 556 10.70 -4.33 -6.58
CA ASN A 556 11.11 -3.81 -7.90
C ASN A 556 12.32 -4.53 -8.54
N ARG A 557 12.59 -5.81 -8.24
CA ARG A 557 13.67 -6.53 -8.97
C ARG A 557 13.14 -7.11 -10.28
N ASN A 558 13.52 -6.43 -11.37
CA ASN A 558 13.55 -6.89 -12.77
C ASN A 558 13.26 -8.39 -12.92
N THR A 559 12.01 -8.69 -13.24
CA THR A 559 11.62 -9.94 -13.89
C THR A 559 12.36 -9.94 -15.22
N GLY A 560 13.43 -10.73 -15.32
CA GLY A 560 14.36 -10.66 -16.44
C GLY A 560 13.64 -10.60 -17.79
N ASN A 561 13.81 -9.48 -18.50
CA ASN A 561 13.66 -9.23 -19.94
C ASN A 561 12.51 -9.89 -20.74
N LYS A 562 11.50 -10.51 -20.13
CA LYS A 562 10.29 -10.94 -20.84
C LYS A 562 9.26 -9.82 -20.73
N GLU A 563 9.12 -9.06 -21.80
CA GLU A 563 8.00 -8.15 -22.00
C GLU A 563 6.73 -9.00 -22.05
N ILE A 564 5.94 -9.00 -20.97
CA ILE A 564 4.67 -9.75 -20.87
C ILE A 564 3.54 -8.73 -20.81
N ASN A 565 2.60 -8.86 -21.73
CA ASN A 565 1.40 -8.05 -21.79
C ASN A 565 0.25 -8.84 -21.20
N ILE A 566 -0.49 -8.19 -20.29
CA ILE A 566 -1.73 -8.73 -19.74
C ILE A 566 -2.86 -8.34 -20.69
N GLY A 567 -3.59 -9.30 -21.25
CA GLY A 567 -4.73 -9.03 -22.11
C GLY A 567 -5.96 -8.55 -21.33
N GLU A 568 -6.85 -7.82 -22.01
CA GLU A 568 -8.06 -7.21 -21.43
C GLU A 568 -8.93 -8.19 -20.62
N ASN A 569 -9.09 -9.43 -21.11
CA ASN A 569 -9.96 -10.42 -20.49
C ASN A 569 -9.22 -11.42 -19.59
N ASP A 570 -7.91 -11.27 -19.40
CA ASP A 570 -7.09 -12.28 -18.74
C ASP A 570 -7.43 -12.43 -17.26
N ARG A 571 -7.64 -11.32 -16.55
CA ARG A 571 -8.09 -11.35 -15.15
C ARG A 571 -9.47 -12.02 -15.02
N THR A 572 -10.40 -11.69 -15.92
CA THR A 572 -11.75 -12.28 -15.94
C THR A 572 -11.69 -13.79 -16.22
N ARG A 573 -10.94 -14.21 -17.24
CA ARG A 573 -10.70 -15.63 -17.54
C ARG A 573 -10.07 -16.35 -16.35
N TYR A 574 -9.07 -15.75 -15.72
CA TYR A 574 -8.41 -16.33 -14.56
C TYR A 574 -9.34 -16.44 -13.34
N SER A 575 -10.24 -15.48 -13.13
CA SER A 575 -11.24 -15.55 -12.06
C SER A 575 -12.21 -16.73 -12.22
N GLN A 576 -12.52 -17.09 -13.47
CA GLN A 576 -13.36 -18.25 -13.79
C GLN A 576 -12.57 -19.57 -13.66
N LEU A 577 -11.26 -19.54 -13.88
CA LEU A 577 -10.36 -20.68 -13.76
C LEU A 577 -10.05 -21.01 -12.28
N SER A 578 -9.75 -19.99 -11.48
CA SER A 578 -9.27 -20.09 -10.09
C SER A 578 -10.32 -19.61 -9.06
N GLU A 579 -11.58 -20.00 -9.26
CA GLU A 579 -12.74 -19.54 -8.47
C GLU A 579 -12.56 -19.73 -6.95
N ILE A 580 -11.94 -20.85 -6.52
CA ILE A 580 -11.77 -21.18 -5.10
C ILE A 580 -10.78 -20.21 -4.45
N ASP A 581 -9.67 -19.89 -5.13
CA ASP A 581 -8.68 -18.92 -4.62
C ASP A 581 -9.31 -17.54 -4.46
N TYR A 582 -10.18 -17.11 -5.37
CA TYR A 582 -10.93 -15.85 -5.23
C TYR A 582 -11.91 -15.86 -4.06
N MET A 583 -12.65 -16.96 -3.85
CA MET A 583 -13.54 -17.10 -2.69
C MET A 583 -12.76 -17.07 -1.37
N LEU A 584 -11.66 -17.82 -1.31
CA LEU A 584 -10.78 -17.90 -0.15
C LEU A 584 -10.15 -16.53 0.17
N TYR A 585 -9.58 -15.86 -0.83
CA TYR A 585 -8.99 -14.52 -0.69
C TYR A 585 -10.03 -13.51 -0.19
N ARG A 586 -11.21 -13.45 -0.82
CA ARG A 586 -12.28 -12.52 -0.42
C ARG A 586 -12.69 -12.71 1.04
N HIS A 587 -12.88 -13.96 1.49
CA HIS A 587 -13.31 -14.25 2.86
C HIS A 587 -12.29 -13.74 3.89
N PHE A 588 -11.01 -14.05 3.68
CA PHE A 588 -9.95 -13.67 4.63
C PHE A 588 -9.55 -12.20 4.52
N TYR A 589 -9.69 -11.57 3.35
CA TYR A 589 -9.59 -10.12 3.19
C TYR A 589 -10.60 -9.40 4.11
N LEU A 590 -11.87 -9.82 4.05
CA LEU A 590 -12.91 -9.25 4.92
C LEU A 590 -12.70 -9.62 6.39
N LYS A 591 -12.20 -10.83 6.67
CA LYS A 591 -11.83 -11.23 8.04
C LYS A 591 -10.77 -10.30 8.63
N LEU A 592 -9.70 -10.00 7.90
CA LEU A 592 -8.63 -9.11 8.33
C LEU A 592 -9.21 -7.78 8.81
N TRP A 593 -10.05 -7.14 8.00
CA TRP A 593 -10.66 -5.85 8.36
C TRP A 593 -11.67 -5.94 9.50
N ARG A 594 -12.43 -7.03 9.61
CA ARG A 594 -13.28 -7.30 10.78
C ARG A 594 -12.44 -7.38 12.05
N GLN A 595 -11.27 -8.02 12.02
CA GLN A 595 -10.35 -8.10 13.15
C GLN A 595 -9.78 -6.71 13.50
N ILE A 596 -9.27 -5.98 12.50
CA ILE A 596 -8.74 -4.62 12.68
C ILE A 596 -9.78 -3.68 13.30
N LYS A 597 -11.05 -3.76 12.90
CA LYS A 597 -12.11 -2.91 13.44
C LYS A 597 -12.31 -3.07 14.95
N MET A 598 -12.02 -4.25 15.50
CA MET A 598 -12.12 -4.55 16.93
C MET A 598 -10.93 -4.02 17.75
N GLU A 599 -9.82 -3.66 17.08
CA GLU A 599 -8.60 -3.23 17.72
C GLU A 599 -8.60 -1.73 18.06
N LEU A 600 -8.15 -1.39 19.28
CA LEU A 600 -8.01 0.00 19.72
C LEU A 600 -6.70 0.59 19.23
N LEU A 601 -6.75 1.86 18.79
CA LEU A 601 -5.59 2.65 18.35
C LEU A 601 -4.69 1.92 17.33
N PHE A 602 -5.30 1.06 16.50
CA PHE A 602 -4.58 0.17 15.61
C PHE A 602 -3.80 0.92 14.53
N HIS A 603 -4.41 1.93 13.91
CA HIS A 603 -3.80 2.66 12.81
C HIS A 603 -2.66 3.59 13.26
N GLU A 604 -2.74 4.07 14.51
CA GLU A 604 -1.65 4.77 15.20
C GLU A 604 -0.42 3.85 15.34
N GLU A 605 -0.63 2.62 15.79
CA GLU A 605 0.42 1.61 15.91
C GLU A 605 0.99 1.22 14.54
N VAL A 606 0.13 1.02 13.53
CA VAL A 606 0.58 0.73 12.14
C VAL A 606 1.48 1.84 11.62
N LEU A 607 1.12 3.11 11.85
CA LEU A 607 1.94 4.25 11.41
C LEU A 607 3.29 4.29 12.13
N TYR A 608 3.28 4.02 13.45
CA TYR A 608 4.51 3.87 14.23
C TYR A 608 5.39 2.74 13.66
N PHE A 609 4.81 1.56 13.42
CA PHE A 609 5.54 0.41 12.91
C PHE A 609 6.10 0.64 11.51
N LYS A 610 5.33 1.24 10.58
CA LYS A 610 5.81 1.61 9.24
C LYS A 610 7.05 2.50 9.33
N THR A 611 7.05 3.44 10.29
CA THR A 611 8.20 4.32 10.55
C THR A 611 9.42 3.52 11.02
N VAL A 612 9.28 2.73 12.09
CA VAL A 612 10.38 1.95 12.68
C VAL A 612 10.92 0.93 11.68
N ARG A 613 10.05 0.17 11.01
CA ARG A 613 10.43 -0.82 9.99
C ARG A 613 11.27 -0.19 8.89
N LYS A 614 10.89 1.02 8.45
CA LYS A 614 11.63 1.75 7.41
C LYS A 614 12.99 2.23 7.91
N GLU A 615 13.09 2.77 9.14
CA GLU A 615 14.38 3.12 9.76
C GLU A 615 15.32 1.90 9.86
N VAL A 616 14.80 0.74 10.24
CA VAL A 616 15.57 -0.52 10.29
C VAL A 616 16.02 -0.98 8.90
N GLU A 617 15.14 -0.89 7.90
CA GLU A 617 15.47 -1.23 6.52
C GLU A 617 16.59 -0.33 5.97
N ASP A 618 16.49 0.98 6.20
CA ASP A 618 17.48 1.96 5.75
C ASP A 618 18.83 1.76 6.46
N PHE A 619 18.84 1.41 7.75
CA PHE A 619 20.05 1.01 8.49
C PHE A 619 20.70 -0.25 7.91
N CYS A 620 19.91 -1.31 7.71
CA CYS A 620 20.44 -2.59 7.24
C CYS A 620 20.97 -2.55 5.80
N GLN A 621 20.47 -1.64 4.96
CA GLN A 621 20.99 -1.43 3.61
C GLN A 621 22.32 -0.66 3.59
N ASN A 622 22.68 0.03 4.68
CA ASN A 622 23.79 0.99 4.75
C ASN A 622 24.89 0.62 5.77
N LEU A 623 25.01 -0.65 6.17
CA LEU A 623 25.92 -1.17 7.23
C LEU A 623 27.44 -0.88 7.05
N ASN A 624 27.84 -0.23 5.96
CA ASN A 624 29.23 0.17 5.70
C ASN A 624 29.60 1.56 6.26
N GLN A 625 28.68 2.25 6.97
CA GLN A 625 28.89 3.57 7.58
C GLN A 625 29.27 3.50 9.09
N SER A 626 29.62 4.63 9.69
CA SER A 626 30.25 4.74 11.03
C SER A 626 29.42 4.22 12.21
N SER A 627 28.10 4.07 12.06
CA SER A 627 27.21 3.57 13.10
C SER A 627 27.11 2.04 13.05
N THR A 628 27.47 1.37 14.14
CA THR A 628 27.41 -0.10 14.23
C THR A 628 26.10 -0.62 14.83
N VAL A 629 25.27 0.27 15.40
CA VAL A 629 24.04 -0.05 16.13
C VAL A 629 22.99 1.05 15.94
N LEU A 630 21.80 0.68 15.47
CA LEU A 630 20.62 1.54 15.48
C LEU A 630 19.82 1.31 16.78
N LYS A 631 19.51 2.37 17.51
CA LYS A 631 18.75 2.33 18.77
C LYS A 631 17.34 2.84 18.56
N ILE A 632 16.35 1.98 18.80
CA ILE A 632 14.93 2.36 18.81
C ILE A 632 14.52 2.64 20.27
N PRO A 633 14.17 3.88 20.63
CA PRO A 633 13.76 4.22 22.00
C PRO A 633 12.38 3.63 22.33
N SER A 634 12.11 3.42 23.61
CA SER A 634 10.78 3.03 24.08
C SER A 634 9.72 4.05 23.66
N SER A 635 8.53 3.55 23.36
CA SER A 635 7.35 4.34 23.03
C SER A 635 6.10 3.72 23.65
N GLU A 636 4.92 4.29 23.36
CA GLU A 636 3.65 3.66 23.71
C GLU A 636 3.39 2.33 22.95
N TRP A 637 4.10 2.09 21.84
CA TRP A 637 3.88 0.94 20.93
C TRP A 637 4.95 -0.16 21.02
N SER A 638 6.14 0.17 21.55
CA SER A 638 7.23 -0.79 21.73
C SER A 638 8.13 -0.45 22.91
N GLU A 639 8.75 -1.49 23.44
CA GLU A 639 9.94 -1.38 24.27
C GLU A 639 11.14 -0.81 23.50
N HIS A 640 12.18 -0.43 24.25
CA HIS A 640 13.48 -0.10 23.68
C HIS A 640 14.15 -1.36 23.11
N PHE A 641 14.70 -1.25 21.91
CA PHE A 641 15.54 -2.30 21.34
C PHE A 641 16.63 -1.75 20.41
N GLU A 642 17.65 -2.58 20.18
CA GLU A 642 18.78 -2.26 19.32
C GLU A 642 18.82 -3.19 18.11
N ILE A 643 19.20 -2.63 16.95
CA ILE A 643 19.47 -3.35 15.71
C ILE A 643 20.95 -3.27 15.43
N THR A 644 21.58 -4.45 15.33
CA THR A 644 23.00 -4.60 15.03
C THR A 644 23.20 -5.16 13.63
N ARG A 645 24.45 -5.15 13.15
CA ARG A 645 24.83 -5.86 11.90
C ARG A 645 24.34 -7.30 11.88
N GLY A 646 24.50 -8.06 12.98
CA GLY A 646 24.02 -9.44 13.06
C GLY A 646 22.49 -9.56 12.97
N THR A 647 21.76 -8.55 13.45
CA THR A 647 20.29 -8.49 13.29
C THR A 647 19.93 -8.28 11.82
N CYS A 648 20.63 -7.37 11.15
CA CYS A 648 20.46 -7.13 9.72
C CYS A 648 20.81 -8.35 8.87
N ASP A 649 21.91 -9.04 9.17
CA ASP A 649 22.30 -10.27 8.50
C ASP A 649 21.17 -11.32 8.56
N LEU A 650 20.48 -11.44 9.71
CA LEU A 650 19.32 -12.32 9.86
C LEU A 650 18.06 -11.80 9.15
N LEU A 651 17.85 -10.49 9.07
CA LEU A 651 16.77 -9.88 8.28
C LEU A 651 16.96 -10.11 6.77
N VAL A 652 18.23 -10.22 6.31
CA VAL A 652 18.56 -10.38 4.89
C VAL A 652 19.12 -11.76 4.49
N ILE A 653 19.26 -12.70 5.40
CA ILE A 653 19.67 -14.07 5.07
C ILE A 653 18.68 -14.71 4.07
N SER A 654 19.19 -15.56 3.18
CA SER A 654 18.35 -16.31 2.25
C SER A 654 17.57 -17.41 2.97
N GLU A 655 16.42 -17.81 2.41
CA GLU A 655 15.61 -18.91 2.95
C GLU A 655 16.43 -20.21 3.05
N PHE A 656 17.20 -20.52 2.00
CA PHE A 656 18.05 -21.72 1.97
C PHE A 656 19.11 -21.69 3.07
N ASP A 657 19.81 -20.58 3.23
CA ASP A 657 20.87 -20.46 4.24
C ASP A 657 20.32 -20.51 5.66
N PHE A 658 19.14 -19.91 5.91
CA PHE A 658 18.51 -19.96 7.22
C PHE A 658 18.08 -21.39 7.57
N VAL A 659 17.42 -22.10 6.64
CA VAL A 659 17.03 -23.50 6.87
C VAL A 659 18.25 -24.36 7.16
N LYS A 660 19.34 -24.19 6.38
CA LYS A 660 20.60 -24.91 6.60
C LYS A 660 21.17 -24.62 8.00
N LYS A 661 21.21 -23.34 8.41
CA LYS A 661 21.67 -22.91 9.74
C LYS A 661 20.88 -23.56 10.87
N ILE A 662 19.54 -23.62 10.77
CA ILE A 662 18.69 -24.26 11.79
C ILE A 662 18.93 -25.78 11.80
N LYS A 663 19.03 -26.39 10.62
CA LYS A 663 19.26 -27.83 10.47
C LYS A 663 20.57 -28.26 11.13
N GLU A 664 21.64 -27.51 10.90
CA GLU A 664 22.96 -27.75 11.52
C GLU A 664 22.92 -27.58 13.05
N LYS A 665 22.13 -26.63 13.56
CA LYS A 665 21.98 -26.38 15.01
C LYS A 665 21.15 -27.46 15.72
N GLN A 666 20.00 -27.84 15.15
CA GLN A 666 19.01 -28.72 15.82
C GLN A 666 19.19 -30.20 15.52
N TYR A 667 19.87 -30.52 14.41
CA TYR A 667 20.04 -31.88 13.93
C TYR A 667 21.48 -32.10 13.44
N PRO A 668 22.48 -31.96 14.34
CA PRO A 668 23.88 -32.20 14.01
C PRO A 668 24.07 -33.64 13.50
N ARG A 669 25.08 -33.81 12.64
CA ARG A 669 25.40 -35.12 12.04
C ARG A 669 26.03 -36.08 13.03
#